data_AF-A0A937QPL1-F1
#
_entry.id   AF-A0A937QPL1-F1
#
_cell.length_a   1.000
_cell.length_b   1.000
_cell.length_c   1.000
_cell.angle_alpha   90.00
_cell.angle_beta   90.00
_cell.angle_gamma   90.00
#
_symmetry.space_group_name_H-M   'P 1'
#
loop_
_entity.id
_entity.type
_entity.pdbx_description
1 polymer ?
#
loop_
_entity_poly.entity_id
_entity_poly.type
_entity_poly.pdbx_seq_one_letter_code
_entity_poly.pdbx_strand_id
1 'polypeptide(L)'
;MPKTIEKLTLTTHLTVFLVVCLLSLPVPAQYGGGTGKPNDPYLIYTAEQMNEIGANWRNDWDKHFKLMADIDMSAYAGRDFKIIGSNSGNAFRGVFDGNGKIIRNFTYSSTRRDYAGLFGYIKGWDAEIRNLGLVSPNVDAGSGSYVGSLVGYTDEGTVTNCYALSVRVSGGKRLGGLIGYARRGAITNCRVEGGSVRGDEEVGGLVGYNRTDIENCHSTCVVSGGTKIGGLIGRSDETVADSAATGTVSAGGDDAGGLVGDNLGLLTNCSARGRVRGSRRVGGLVGDNSGSITNCRASGEVSGSDSVGGLAGSTRDETISDSCASGAVTGAENVGGLAGYNRKTIENCYATGSVTGKDCVGGLVGKNTWPAKINCCYSIGSVFGTTDVGGLVGFNDEGIVKTSLWDTQTSGRSNMCGRQELGIGCDNAGGKTTAEMQRRSTFPASDWDFASESANGVEGIWSICDGLEYPQLARQFLTADFDGDNRVDLTDFAFFAERWRSTDSSFFWCRGADLTGDRLVGVDDLSQFADNWLAEGLASSAPTVYLIVDDFESYNDLDPGDPESNRIFNVWSDGYDNPAANGSIVGHANPPFAERYIVHSGVQSMPYLYHTLFKLAKAELALSPSQNWAEERDGALSLWFCGDSSNAAAPMSVILNGDSAVYHNDPDATRIDTWTQWSIDLQAFTRTDLANVDSIAICFGDQNNLQPGGSGIMFFDDIRLYGPG
;
A
#
# COMPACT_ATOMS: atom_id res chain seq x y z
N MET A 1 76.90 -57.77 41.19
CA MET A 1 77.83 -57.07 40.28
C MET A 1 78.11 -57.99 39.10
N PRO A 2 78.25 -57.54 37.83
CA PRO A 2 77.77 -56.31 37.18
C PRO A 2 77.00 -56.58 35.85
N LYS A 3 76.60 -55.46 35.22
CA LYS A 3 76.00 -55.16 33.90
C LYS A 3 76.60 -55.96 32.72
N THR A 4 75.94 -56.16 31.56
CA THR A 4 75.80 -55.15 30.48
C THR A 4 74.86 -55.63 29.34
N ILE A 5 74.32 -54.63 28.66
CA ILE A 5 73.38 -54.50 27.54
C ILE A 5 73.81 -55.18 26.23
N GLU A 6 72.85 -55.71 25.46
CA GLU A 6 72.84 -55.65 23.99
C GLU A 6 71.44 -55.31 23.44
N LYS A 7 71.37 -54.21 22.68
CA LYS A 7 70.36 -53.84 21.67
C LYS A 7 70.67 -54.68 20.40
N LEU A 8 69.79 -55.04 19.45
CA LEU A 8 68.69 -54.33 18.79
C LEU A 8 68.01 -55.31 17.80
N THR A 9 66.83 -54.90 17.30
CA THR A 9 66.16 -55.24 16.02
C THR A 9 64.82 -55.98 16.11
N LEU A 10 63.74 -55.19 16.21
CA LEU A 10 62.47 -55.55 15.57
C LEU A 10 61.97 -54.31 14.82
N THR A 11 62.34 -54.23 13.54
CA THR A 11 61.85 -53.28 12.56
C THR A 11 60.57 -53.83 11.92
N THR A 12 59.75 -52.89 11.45
CA THR A 12 58.68 -53.07 10.44
C THR A 12 57.47 -53.92 10.85
N HIS A 13 56.46 -53.29 11.45
CA HIS A 13 55.02 -53.46 11.13
C HIS A 13 54.08 -52.45 11.84
N LEU A 14 54.61 -51.34 12.38
CA LEU A 14 53.80 -50.34 13.11
C LEU A 14 53.83 -48.95 12.45
N THR A 15 53.87 -48.88 11.12
CA THR A 15 53.89 -47.60 10.37
C THR A 15 52.91 -47.53 9.20
N VAL A 16 52.01 -48.51 9.03
CA VAL A 16 50.99 -48.48 7.95
C VAL A 16 49.56 -48.28 8.48
N PHE A 17 49.31 -48.41 9.79
CA PHE A 17 47.98 -48.18 10.37
C PHE A 17 47.82 -46.81 11.09
N LEU A 18 48.89 -46.01 11.19
CA LEU A 18 48.86 -44.70 11.86
C LEU A 18 49.05 -43.49 10.91
N VAL A 19 49.03 -43.72 9.58
CA VAL A 19 49.21 -42.65 8.56
C VAL A 19 47.95 -42.45 7.70
N VAL A 20 46.87 -43.21 7.92
CA VAL A 20 45.58 -43.04 7.20
C VAL A 20 44.52 -42.28 8.01
N CYS A 21 44.77 -41.97 9.30
CA CYS A 21 43.84 -41.20 10.16
C CYS A 21 44.25 -39.75 10.43
N LEU A 22 45.29 -39.23 9.76
CA LEU A 22 45.75 -37.85 9.91
C LEU A 22 45.98 -37.24 8.53
N LEU A 23 44.91 -36.97 7.78
CA LEU A 23 44.87 -35.99 6.68
C LEU A 23 43.44 -35.74 6.15
N SER A 24 42.43 -35.71 7.03
CA SER A 24 41.20 -34.95 6.77
C SER A 24 41.13 -33.84 7.82
N LEU A 25 42.01 -32.85 7.68
CA LEU A 25 41.71 -31.55 8.30
C LEU A 25 40.34 -31.13 7.74
N PRO A 26 39.37 -30.72 8.58
CA PRO A 26 38.11 -30.22 8.07
C PRO A 26 38.44 -29.09 7.09
N VAL A 27 37.97 -29.22 5.85
CA VAL A 27 38.08 -28.14 4.86
C VAL A 27 37.45 -26.92 5.53
N PRO A 28 38.17 -25.79 5.64
CA PRO A 28 37.57 -24.59 6.21
C PRO A 28 36.29 -24.27 5.44
N ALA A 29 35.18 -24.06 6.17
CA ALA A 29 33.91 -23.75 5.54
C ALA A 29 34.07 -22.49 4.67
N GLN A 30 33.58 -22.53 3.42
CA GLN A 30 33.67 -21.41 2.48
C GLN A 30 32.97 -20.16 3.03
N TYR A 31 31.89 -20.36 3.78
CA TYR A 31 31.10 -19.33 4.47
C TYR A 31 31.01 -19.65 5.96
N GLY A 32 29.88 -19.36 6.62
CA GLY A 32 29.63 -19.73 8.01
C GLY A 32 29.35 -21.23 8.25
N GLY A 33 29.28 -22.04 7.19
CA GLY A 33 28.95 -23.47 7.26
C GLY A 33 28.12 -23.92 6.07
N GLY A 34 27.80 -25.22 6.03
CA GLY A 34 27.01 -25.87 4.97
C GLY A 34 27.80 -26.26 3.72
N THR A 35 27.16 -27.02 2.83
CA THR A 35 27.74 -27.49 1.56
C THR A 35 27.07 -26.88 0.32
N GLY A 36 26.11 -25.98 0.51
CA GLY A 36 25.35 -25.34 -0.57
C GLY A 36 24.35 -26.26 -1.25
N LYS A 37 23.98 -27.39 -0.62
CA LYS A 37 22.96 -28.34 -1.08
C LYS A 37 21.58 -27.97 -0.54
N PRO A 38 20.47 -28.45 -1.12
CA PRO A 38 19.11 -28.12 -0.67
C PRO A 38 18.88 -28.30 0.85
N ASN A 39 19.37 -29.41 1.41
CA ASN A 39 19.21 -29.75 2.84
C ASN A 39 20.40 -29.30 3.73
N ASP A 40 21.38 -28.62 3.14
CA ASP A 40 22.59 -28.16 3.82
C ASP A 40 23.11 -26.88 3.14
N PRO A 41 22.31 -25.79 3.18
CA PRO A 41 22.63 -24.55 2.48
C PRO A 41 23.83 -23.86 3.10
N TYR A 42 24.52 -23.04 2.31
CA TYR A 42 25.57 -22.18 2.83
C TYR A 42 24.99 -21.13 3.78
N LEU A 43 25.62 -20.98 4.95
CA LEU A 43 25.19 -20.06 6.00
C LEU A 43 25.91 -18.71 5.88
N ILE A 44 25.15 -17.63 5.80
CA ILE A 44 25.67 -16.27 5.57
C ILE A 44 25.42 -15.39 6.81
N TYR A 45 26.49 -14.83 7.35
CA TYR A 45 26.50 -14.00 8.57
C TYR A 45 26.99 -12.58 8.34
N THR A 46 27.77 -12.32 7.28
CA THR A 46 28.45 -11.04 7.09
C THR A 46 28.25 -10.48 5.69
N ALA A 47 28.44 -9.15 5.56
CA ALA A 47 28.39 -8.45 4.28
C ALA A 47 29.46 -8.94 3.29
N GLU A 48 30.64 -9.31 3.81
CA GLU A 48 31.71 -9.90 3.00
C GLU A 48 31.29 -11.23 2.39
N GLN A 49 30.71 -12.13 3.19
CA GLN A 49 30.18 -13.40 2.70
C GLN A 49 29.07 -13.18 1.67
N MET A 50 28.18 -12.21 1.91
CA MET A 50 27.12 -11.86 0.95
C MET A 50 27.69 -11.38 -0.39
N ASN A 51 28.69 -10.49 -0.37
CA ASN A 51 29.33 -10.00 -1.59
C ASN A 51 30.14 -11.08 -2.32
N GLU A 52 30.73 -12.03 -1.59
CA GLU A 52 31.50 -13.14 -2.16
C GLU A 52 30.63 -14.07 -3.03
N ILE A 53 29.33 -14.26 -2.71
CA ILE A 53 28.39 -15.00 -3.56
C ILE A 53 28.37 -14.43 -4.98
N GLY A 54 28.38 -13.10 -5.11
CA GLY A 54 28.43 -12.42 -6.40
C GLY A 54 29.79 -12.53 -7.10
N ALA A 55 30.88 -12.64 -6.33
CA ALA A 55 32.23 -12.75 -6.86
C ALA A 55 32.53 -14.16 -7.42
N ASN A 56 32.03 -15.21 -6.78
CA ASN A 56 32.33 -16.61 -7.09
C ASN A 56 31.26 -17.30 -7.97
N TRP A 57 30.85 -16.58 -9.03
CA TRP A 57 29.78 -16.96 -9.96
C TRP A 57 29.89 -18.35 -10.60
N ARG A 58 31.10 -18.94 -10.69
CA ARG A 58 31.32 -20.26 -11.31
C ARG A 58 30.90 -21.44 -10.43
N ASN A 59 30.89 -21.24 -9.12
CA ASN A 59 30.74 -22.33 -8.15
C ASN A 59 29.47 -22.19 -7.30
N ASP A 60 28.93 -20.97 -7.21
CA ASP A 60 27.93 -20.63 -6.20
C ASP A 60 26.53 -20.36 -6.76
N TRP A 61 26.39 -20.00 -8.04
CA TRP A 61 25.10 -19.58 -8.58
C TRP A 61 24.10 -20.72 -8.85
N ASP A 62 24.47 -21.97 -8.62
CA ASP A 62 23.58 -23.14 -8.59
C ASP A 62 23.41 -23.71 -7.17
N LYS A 63 23.87 -23.00 -6.13
CA LYS A 63 23.87 -23.46 -4.74
C LYS A 63 22.76 -22.80 -3.91
N HIS A 64 22.51 -23.37 -2.73
CA HIS A 64 21.50 -22.90 -1.79
C HIS A 64 22.13 -22.11 -0.64
N PHE A 65 21.49 -21.01 -0.23
CA PHE A 65 21.99 -20.06 0.75
C PHE A 65 20.92 -19.76 1.81
N LYS A 66 21.36 -19.50 3.04
CA LYS A 66 20.50 -19.07 4.14
C LYS A 66 21.15 -17.96 4.95
N LEU A 67 20.43 -16.86 5.17
CA LEU A 67 20.88 -15.82 6.08
C LEU A 67 20.73 -16.27 7.53
N MET A 68 21.77 -16.00 8.32
CA MET A 68 21.82 -16.29 9.76
C MET A 68 21.91 -15.01 10.61
N ALA A 69 22.15 -13.87 9.99
CA ALA A 69 22.15 -12.55 10.60
C ALA A 69 21.62 -11.51 9.61
N ASP A 70 21.18 -10.37 10.13
CA ASP A 70 20.95 -9.21 9.28
C ASP A 70 22.26 -8.67 8.72
N ILE A 71 22.24 -8.23 7.47
CA ILE A 71 23.44 -7.84 6.74
C ILE A 71 23.39 -6.33 6.45
N ASP A 72 24.45 -5.60 6.78
CA ASP A 72 24.63 -4.21 6.37
C ASP A 72 25.61 -4.12 5.19
N MET A 73 25.14 -3.65 4.04
CA MET A 73 25.92 -3.55 2.80
C MET A 73 26.61 -2.19 2.61
N SER A 74 26.60 -1.33 3.63
CA SER A 74 27.21 0.02 3.58
C SER A 74 28.69 0.04 3.16
N ALA A 75 29.43 -1.05 3.40
CA ALA A 75 30.83 -1.20 2.96
C ALA A 75 31.01 -1.40 1.44
N TYR A 76 29.93 -1.67 0.69
CA TYR A 76 29.95 -1.99 -0.74
C TYR A 76 29.13 -0.98 -1.55
N ALA A 77 29.64 0.24 -1.65
CA ALA A 77 28.95 1.33 -2.35
C ALA A 77 29.20 1.35 -3.87
N GLY A 78 28.37 2.09 -4.61
CA GLY A 78 28.60 2.36 -6.03
C GLY A 78 28.54 1.10 -6.91
N ARG A 79 29.69 0.53 -7.28
CA ARG A 79 29.78 -0.72 -8.06
C ARG A 79 30.57 -1.81 -7.35
N ASP A 80 30.85 -1.62 -6.07
CA ASP A 80 31.68 -2.53 -5.30
C ASP A 80 30.94 -3.82 -5.00
N PHE A 81 29.62 -3.76 -4.80
CA PHE A 81 28.78 -4.94 -4.72
C PHE A 81 28.79 -5.75 -6.02
N LYS A 82 29.03 -7.05 -5.91
CA LYS A 82 29.00 -7.98 -7.04
C LYS A 82 27.58 -8.53 -7.19
N ILE A 83 26.86 -8.05 -8.20
CA ILE A 83 25.50 -8.52 -8.52
C ILE A 83 25.49 -10.03 -8.75
N ILE A 84 24.55 -10.73 -8.10
CA ILE A 84 24.36 -12.17 -8.22
C ILE A 84 23.52 -12.47 -9.46
N GLY A 85 24.00 -13.29 -10.39
CA GLY A 85 23.31 -13.53 -11.66
C GLY A 85 23.42 -12.32 -12.60
N SER A 86 24.28 -12.40 -13.61
CA SER A 86 24.62 -11.23 -14.45
C SER A 86 23.87 -11.16 -15.77
N ASN A 87 23.29 -12.28 -16.22
CA ASN A 87 22.50 -12.44 -17.43
C ASN A 87 21.96 -13.89 -17.50
N SER A 88 21.23 -14.23 -18.57
CA SER A 88 20.66 -15.57 -18.76
C SER A 88 21.68 -16.73 -18.85
N GLY A 89 22.91 -16.47 -19.30
CA GLY A 89 23.99 -17.46 -19.37
C GLY A 89 24.66 -17.72 -18.03
N ASN A 90 24.73 -16.67 -17.20
CA ASN A 90 25.24 -16.74 -15.83
C ASN A 90 24.13 -16.28 -14.88
N ALA A 91 23.06 -17.07 -14.79
CA ALA A 91 21.92 -16.81 -13.92
C ALA A 91 22.10 -17.50 -12.56
N PHE A 92 21.48 -16.96 -11.52
CA PHE A 92 21.27 -17.68 -10.26
C PHE A 92 20.16 -18.71 -10.42
N ARG A 93 20.40 -19.94 -9.99
CA ARG A 93 19.54 -21.12 -10.20
C ARG A 93 19.22 -21.86 -8.90
N GLY A 94 19.80 -21.42 -7.78
CA GLY A 94 19.61 -22.04 -6.48
C GLY A 94 18.51 -21.37 -5.66
N VAL A 95 18.50 -21.65 -4.35
CA VAL A 95 17.56 -21.04 -3.39
C VAL A 95 18.29 -20.08 -2.49
N PHE A 96 17.76 -18.86 -2.33
CA PHE A 96 18.21 -17.90 -1.35
C PHE A 96 17.12 -17.68 -0.29
N ASP A 97 17.33 -18.24 0.90
CA ASP A 97 16.43 -18.12 2.05
C ASP A 97 16.91 -17.01 2.98
N GLY A 98 16.20 -15.88 2.98
CA GLY A 98 16.47 -14.78 3.89
C GLY A 98 16.17 -15.12 5.35
N ASN A 99 15.45 -16.21 5.65
CA ASN A 99 15.20 -16.71 7.01
C ASN A 99 14.63 -15.62 7.96
N GLY A 100 13.82 -14.70 7.41
CA GLY A 100 13.24 -13.57 8.14
C GLY A 100 14.25 -12.47 8.50
N LYS A 101 15.44 -12.48 7.90
CA LYS A 101 16.49 -11.47 8.10
C LYS A 101 16.40 -10.37 7.05
N ILE A 102 17.07 -9.25 7.35
CA ILE A 102 17.14 -8.10 6.45
C ILE A 102 18.53 -7.89 5.87
N ILE A 103 18.57 -7.30 4.68
CA ILE A 103 19.74 -6.69 4.08
C ILE A 103 19.49 -5.19 3.99
N ARG A 104 20.30 -4.37 4.68
CA ARG A 104 20.16 -2.92 4.71
C ARG A 104 21.25 -2.22 3.91
N ASN A 105 20.96 -1.00 3.45
CA ASN A 105 21.91 -0.10 2.79
C ASN A 105 22.58 -0.69 1.52
N PHE A 106 21.88 -1.58 0.82
CA PHE A 106 22.35 -2.05 -0.49
C PHE A 106 22.31 -0.89 -1.48
N THR A 107 23.47 -0.51 -2.05
CA THR A 107 23.54 0.54 -3.05
C THR A 107 24.21 0.06 -4.33
N TYR A 108 23.70 0.50 -5.48
CA TYR A 108 24.31 0.24 -6.77
C TYR A 108 24.09 1.42 -7.72
N SER A 109 25.16 1.97 -8.32
CA SER A 109 25.07 3.10 -9.25
C SER A 109 25.86 2.86 -10.55
N SER A 110 25.19 3.13 -11.69
CA SER A 110 25.75 2.93 -13.02
C SER A 110 25.09 3.85 -14.04
N THR A 111 25.84 4.35 -15.02
CA THR A 111 25.28 5.13 -16.14
C THR A 111 24.45 4.29 -17.12
N ARG A 112 24.70 2.98 -17.18
CA ARG A 112 23.94 2.00 -17.95
C ARG A 112 24.21 0.60 -17.42
N ARG A 113 23.25 0.00 -16.71
CA ARG A 113 23.33 -1.40 -16.29
C ARG A 113 21.99 -2.10 -16.53
N ASP A 114 21.98 -3.05 -17.43
CA ASP A 114 20.85 -3.98 -17.52
C ASP A 114 20.96 -5.06 -16.43
N TYR A 115 19.83 -5.63 -16.02
CA TYR A 115 19.79 -6.70 -15.00
C TYR A 115 20.42 -6.24 -13.69
N ALA A 116 19.85 -5.17 -13.11
CA ALA A 116 20.32 -4.57 -11.87
C ALA A 116 19.39 -4.92 -10.70
N GLY A 117 20.00 -5.19 -9.56
CA GLY A 117 19.38 -5.61 -8.31
C GLY A 117 20.39 -6.41 -7.49
N LEU A 118 20.02 -6.80 -6.27
CA LEU A 118 20.83 -7.73 -5.48
C LEU A 118 21.10 -9.01 -6.28
N PHE A 119 20.06 -9.49 -6.96
CA PHE A 119 20.10 -10.48 -8.02
C PHE A 119 19.82 -9.81 -9.36
N GLY A 120 20.74 -9.89 -10.32
CA GLY A 120 20.50 -9.34 -11.65
C GLY A 120 19.61 -10.25 -12.49
N TYR A 121 19.85 -11.56 -12.44
CA TYR A 121 19.12 -12.55 -13.23
C TYR A 121 18.98 -13.87 -12.47
N ILE A 122 17.75 -14.33 -12.25
CA ILE A 122 17.44 -15.67 -11.73
C ILE A 122 16.78 -16.53 -12.81
N LYS A 123 17.10 -17.83 -12.83
CA LYS A 123 16.59 -18.75 -13.85
C LYS A 123 16.40 -20.19 -13.38
N GLY A 124 15.21 -20.74 -13.66
CA GLY A 124 14.86 -22.15 -13.51
C GLY A 124 13.77 -22.38 -12.47
N TRP A 125 12.99 -23.45 -12.66
CA TRP A 125 11.84 -23.78 -11.80
C TRP A 125 12.18 -24.06 -10.34
N ASP A 126 13.42 -24.45 -10.05
CA ASP A 126 13.91 -24.67 -8.69
C ASP A 126 14.60 -23.43 -8.10
N ALA A 127 14.70 -22.33 -8.87
CA ALA A 127 15.32 -21.09 -8.41
C ALA A 127 14.31 -20.29 -7.60
N GLU A 128 14.67 -19.95 -6.36
CA GLU A 128 13.76 -19.29 -5.41
C GLU A 128 14.51 -18.22 -4.61
N ILE A 129 13.86 -17.09 -4.39
CA ILE A 129 14.25 -16.12 -3.36
C ILE A 129 13.08 -15.97 -2.39
N ARG A 130 13.32 -16.20 -1.10
CA ARG A 130 12.24 -16.11 -0.10
C ARG A 130 12.64 -15.56 1.25
N ASN A 131 11.64 -15.08 2.00
CA ASN A 131 11.76 -14.69 3.42
C ASN A 131 12.82 -13.61 3.68
N LEU A 132 12.91 -12.62 2.80
CA LEU A 132 13.99 -11.63 2.80
C LEU A 132 13.44 -10.20 2.80
N GLY A 133 13.93 -9.38 3.73
CA GLY A 133 13.69 -7.94 3.75
C GLY A 133 14.86 -7.14 3.17
N LEU A 134 14.58 -6.10 2.38
CA LEU A 134 15.53 -5.06 2.02
C LEU A 134 15.17 -3.75 2.73
N VAL A 135 16.13 -3.10 3.38
CA VAL A 135 15.89 -1.81 4.05
C VAL A 135 16.77 -0.73 3.42
N SER A 136 16.12 0.32 2.92
CA SER A 136 16.74 1.45 2.22
C SER A 136 17.63 1.05 1.03
N PRO A 137 17.21 0.14 0.12
CA PRO A 137 18.01 -0.17 -1.06
C PRO A 137 17.98 1.01 -2.06
N ASN A 138 19.14 1.34 -2.64
CA ASN A 138 19.28 2.41 -3.63
C ASN A 138 19.96 1.89 -4.91
N VAL A 139 19.19 1.68 -5.98
CA VAL A 139 19.66 1.16 -7.26
C VAL A 139 19.43 2.20 -8.36
N ASP A 140 20.52 2.82 -8.82
CA ASP A 140 20.53 3.72 -9.98
C ASP A 140 21.23 3.03 -11.17
N ALA A 141 20.44 2.54 -12.12
CA ALA A 141 20.92 1.86 -13.31
C ALA A 141 21.17 2.81 -14.51
N GLY A 142 20.92 4.11 -14.35
CA GLY A 142 21.01 5.11 -15.42
C GLY A 142 20.09 4.77 -16.58
N SER A 143 20.63 4.58 -17.78
CA SER A 143 19.85 4.16 -18.97
C SER A 143 19.60 2.64 -19.07
N GLY A 144 19.93 1.87 -18.02
CA GLY A 144 19.80 0.41 -17.98
C GLY A 144 18.35 -0.08 -17.84
N SER A 145 18.08 -1.30 -18.29
CA SER A 145 16.76 -1.94 -18.25
C SER A 145 16.72 -3.20 -17.37
N TYR A 146 15.53 -3.64 -16.97
CA TYR A 146 15.33 -4.79 -16.08
C TYR A 146 15.99 -4.54 -14.72
N VAL A 147 15.38 -3.61 -13.97
CA VAL A 147 15.94 -3.09 -12.71
C VAL A 147 14.93 -3.32 -11.59
N GLY A 148 15.38 -3.99 -10.54
CA GLY A 148 14.67 -4.10 -9.27
C GLY A 148 15.64 -3.92 -8.11
N SER A 149 15.17 -3.59 -6.92
CA SER A 149 16.06 -3.60 -5.74
C SER A 149 16.52 -5.02 -5.41
N LEU A 150 15.63 -6.01 -5.53
CA LEU A 150 15.90 -7.42 -5.25
C LEU A 150 16.29 -8.18 -6.51
N VAL A 151 15.45 -8.15 -7.56
CA VAL A 151 15.66 -8.95 -8.78
C VAL A 151 15.57 -8.07 -10.04
N GLY A 152 16.59 -8.09 -10.90
CA GLY A 152 16.50 -7.43 -12.21
C GLY A 152 15.57 -8.19 -13.17
N TYR A 153 15.77 -9.51 -13.28
CA TYR A 153 14.99 -10.40 -14.15
C TYR A 153 14.80 -11.79 -13.51
N THR A 154 13.58 -12.32 -13.48
CA THR A 154 13.30 -13.74 -13.20
C THR A 154 12.72 -14.47 -14.41
N ASP A 155 13.28 -15.63 -14.76
CA ASP A 155 12.81 -16.56 -15.80
C ASP A 155 12.62 -17.95 -15.20
N GLU A 156 11.38 -18.44 -15.07
CA GLU A 156 11.03 -19.74 -14.44
C GLU A 156 11.16 -19.79 -12.91
N GLY A 157 11.74 -18.77 -12.25
CA GLY A 157 11.98 -18.75 -10.79
C GLY A 157 10.89 -18.04 -9.97
N THR A 158 10.85 -18.32 -8.66
CA THR A 158 9.86 -17.75 -7.72
C THR A 158 10.47 -16.69 -6.79
N VAL A 159 9.65 -15.72 -6.40
CA VAL A 159 9.97 -14.74 -5.35
C VAL A 159 8.81 -14.69 -4.36
N THR A 160 9.05 -15.10 -3.11
CA THR A 160 7.97 -15.29 -2.13
C THR A 160 8.31 -14.69 -0.78
N ASN A 161 7.35 -14.04 -0.12
CA ASN A 161 7.53 -13.48 1.23
C ASN A 161 8.77 -12.56 1.33
N CYS A 162 8.91 -11.68 0.34
CA CYS A 162 10.00 -10.72 0.28
C CYS A 162 9.45 -9.29 0.38
N TYR A 163 10.16 -8.41 1.08
CA TYR A 163 9.73 -7.03 1.23
C TYR A 163 10.89 -6.05 1.05
N ALA A 164 10.57 -4.82 0.65
CA ALA A 164 11.53 -3.74 0.60
C ALA A 164 10.96 -2.45 1.20
N LEU A 165 11.72 -1.80 2.08
CA LEU A 165 11.35 -0.57 2.77
C LEU A 165 12.19 0.59 2.25
N SER A 166 11.56 1.74 2.00
CA SER A 166 12.22 2.99 1.60
C SER A 166 13.11 2.83 0.37
N VAL A 167 12.58 2.23 -0.70
CA VAL A 167 13.35 1.95 -1.92
C VAL A 167 13.69 3.23 -2.69
N ARG A 168 14.84 3.26 -3.35
CA ARG A 168 15.15 4.25 -4.39
C ARG A 168 15.63 3.53 -5.62
N VAL A 169 14.79 3.44 -6.64
CA VAL A 169 15.12 2.73 -7.89
C VAL A 169 15.00 3.67 -9.08
N SER A 170 16.07 3.81 -9.86
CA SER A 170 16.08 4.56 -11.12
C SER A 170 16.74 3.80 -12.26
N GLY A 171 16.26 4.04 -13.48
CA GLY A 171 16.62 3.27 -14.67
C GLY A 171 15.91 3.74 -15.94
N GLY A 172 16.10 3.01 -17.04
CA GLY A 172 15.44 3.22 -18.32
C GLY A 172 14.09 2.51 -18.42
N LYS A 173 14.09 1.20 -18.73
CA LYS A 173 12.84 0.45 -19.00
C LYS A 173 12.69 -0.80 -18.13
N ARG A 174 11.46 -1.16 -17.77
CA ARG A 174 11.14 -2.35 -16.94
C ARG A 174 11.77 -2.23 -15.56
N LEU A 175 11.23 -1.30 -14.79
CA LEU A 175 11.67 -1.00 -13.44
C LEU A 175 10.59 -1.41 -12.44
N GLY A 176 10.94 -2.23 -11.47
CA GLY A 176 10.12 -2.47 -10.29
C GLY A 176 10.84 -1.96 -9.05
N GLY A 177 10.10 -1.57 -8.02
CA GLY A 177 10.72 -1.33 -6.71
C GLY A 177 11.40 -2.58 -6.18
N LEU A 178 10.83 -3.77 -6.43
CA LEU A 178 11.41 -5.06 -6.06
C LEU A 178 11.97 -5.83 -7.26
N ILE A 179 11.20 -5.92 -8.36
CA ILE A 179 11.50 -6.80 -9.50
C ILE A 179 11.40 -6.06 -10.84
N GLY A 180 12.45 -6.06 -11.66
CA GLY A 180 12.40 -5.39 -12.98
C GLY A 180 11.47 -6.08 -13.98
N TYR A 181 11.69 -7.38 -14.23
CA TYR A 181 10.88 -8.20 -15.12
C TYR A 181 10.71 -9.61 -14.56
N ALA A 182 9.46 -10.05 -14.44
CA ALA A 182 9.10 -11.41 -14.09
C ALA A 182 8.50 -12.18 -15.26
N ARG A 183 9.00 -13.37 -15.53
CA ARG A 183 8.53 -14.22 -16.64
C ARG A 183 8.54 -15.68 -16.22
N ARG A 184 7.38 -16.35 -16.27
CA ARG A 184 7.19 -17.78 -15.95
C ARG A 184 7.65 -18.09 -14.51
N GLY A 185 6.78 -18.53 -13.62
CA GLY A 185 7.09 -18.68 -12.20
C GLY A 185 5.95 -18.15 -11.34
N ALA A 186 6.27 -17.51 -10.23
CA ALA A 186 5.27 -16.82 -9.40
C ALA A 186 5.93 -15.73 -8.53
N ILE A 187 5.18 -14.68 -8.24
CA ILE A 187 5.53 -13.70 -7.20
C ILE A 187 4.39 -13.66 -6.20
N THR A 188 4.68 -14.01 -4.94
CA THR A 188 3.63 -14.17 -3.93
C THR A 188 4.03 -13.54 -2.60
N ASN A 189 3.07 -12.93 -1.90
CA ASN A 189 3.28 -12.36 -0.56
C ASN A 189 4.44 -11.34 -0.52
N CYS A 190 4.56 -10.49 -1.55
CA CYS A 190 5.67 -9.55 -1.67
C CYS A 190 5.19 -8.10 -1.54
N ARG A 191 5.98 -7.24 -0.90
CA ARG A 191 5.58 -5.83 -0.73
C ARG A 191 6.72 -4.82 -0.83
N VAL A 192 6.38 -3.61 -1.24
CA VAL A 192 7.28 -2.46 -1.18
C VAL A 192 6.61 -1.31 -0.45
N GLU A 193 7.23 -0.84 0.63
CA GLU A 193 6.69 0.21 1.49
C GLU A 193 7.60 1.44 1.45
N GLY A 194 7.04 2.57 1.02
CA GLY A 194 7.72 3.85 0.94
C GLY A 194 8.79 3.91 -0.17
N GLY A 195 9.38 5.09 -0.31
CA GLY A 195 10.40 5.35 -1.32
C GLY A 195 9.83 5.65 -2.72
N SER A 196 10.70 5.60 -3.72
CA SER A 196 10.40 6.03 -5.10
C SER A 196 10.99 5.13 -6.17
N VAL A 197 10.22 4.91 -7.24
CA VAL A 197 10.67 4.24 -8.47
C VAL A 197 10.51 5.20 -9.64
N ARG A 198 11.58 5.43 -10.41
CA ARG A 198 11.60 6.38 -11.53
C ARG A 198 12.24 5.80 -12.79
N GLY A 199 11.50 5.74 -13.89
CA GLY A 199 12.03 5.29 -15.19
C GLY A 199 11.33 5.90 -16.40
N ASP A 200 11.63 5.41 -17.59
CA ASP A 200 11.07 5.91 -18.85
C ASP A 200 9.82 5.12 -19.30
N GLU A 201 9.84 3.79 -19.20
CA GLU A 201 8.77 2.90 -19.69
C GLU A 201 8.65 1.62 -18.85
N GLU A 202 7.41 1.14 -18.65
CA GLU A 202 7.12 -0.11 -17.91
C GLU A 202 7.67 -0.02 -16.47
N VAL A 203 7.14 0.95 -15.71
CA VAL A 203 7.58 1.24 -14.34
C VAL A 203 6.47 0.88 -13.36
N GLY A 204 6.77 0.00 -12.40
CA GLY A 204 5.88 -0.38 -11.32
C GLY A 204 6.51 -0.19 -9.93
N GLY A 205 5.69 0.02 -8.91
CA GLY A 205 6.16 0.09 -7.53
C GLY A 205 6.69 -1.24 -7.01
N LEU A 206 6.15 -2.37 -7.50
CA LEU A 206 6.66 -3.72 -7.21
C LEU A 206 7.38 -4.32 -8.41
N VAL A 207 6.70 -4.41 -9.57
CA VAL A 207 7.18 -5.09 -10.78
C VAL A 207 7.16 -4.17 -11.99
N GLY A 208 8.24 -4.09 -12.77
CA GLY A 208 8.21 -3.31 -14.03
C GLY A 208 7.33 -3.95 -15.10
N TYR A 209 7.66 -5.19 -15.47
CA TYR A 209 6.90 -5.98 -16.44
C TYR A 209 6.60 -7.36 -15.87
N ASN A 210 5.33 -7.74 -15.83
CA ASN A 210 4.83 -9.02 -15.39
C ASN A 210 4.43 -9.93 -16.57
N ARG A 211 4.96 -11.15 -16.60
CA ARG A 211 4.56 -12.29 -17.43
C ARG A 211 4.54 -13.57 -16.60
N THR A 212 4.02 -13.46 -15.38
CA THR A 212 3.84 -14.55 -14.43
C THR A 212 2.66 -14.27 -13.51
N ASP A 213 2.18 -15.25 -12.76
CA ASP A 213 1.14 -14.99 -11.77
C ASP A 213 1.71 -14.17 -10.59
N ILE A 214 0.97 -13.13 -10.20
CA ILE A 214 1.25 -12.28 -9.03
C ILE A 214 0.06 -12.37 -8.07
N GLU A 215 0.33 -12.69 -6.81
CA GLU A 215 -0.71 -12.90 -5.81
C GLU A 215 -0.31 -12.29 -4.46
N ASN A 216 -1.27 -11.66 -3.76
CA ASN A 216 -1.08 -11.08 -2.43
C ASN A 216 0.13 -10.14 -2.35
N CYS A 217 0.14 -9.13 -3.21
CA CYS A 217 1.28 -8.26 -3.41
C CYS A 217 0.91 -6.78 -3.27
N HIS A 218 1.78 -5.98 -2.64
CA HIS A 218 1.46 -4.59 -2.30
C HIS A 218 2.57 -3.59 -2.62
N SER A 219 2.19 -2.36 -2.97
CA SER A 219 3.14 -1.25 -3.06
C SER A 219 2.58 0.08 -2.59
N THR A 220 3.35 0.81 -1.78
CA THR A 220 3.06 2.20 -1.37
C THR A 220 4.03 3.22 -1.99
N CYS A 221 4.89 2.78 -2.93
CA CYS A 221 5.92 3.63 -3.53
C CYS A 221 5.35 4.77 -4.36
N VAL A 222 6.05 5.91 -4.36
CA VAL A 222 5.83 6.95 -5.37
C VAL A 222 6.44 6.49 -6.69
N VAL A 223 5.62 6.32 -7.72
CA VAL A 223 6.04 5.82 -9.03
C VAL A 223 5.96 6.95 -10.06
N SER A 224 7.05 7.18 -10.77
CA SER A 224 7.08 8.19 -11.83
C SER A 224 7.76 7.68 -13.10
N GLY A 225 7.30 8.15 -14.26
CA GLY A 225 8.00 7.86 -15.50
C GLY A 225 7.36 8.39 -16.77
N GLY A 226 7.74 7.85 -17.91
CA GLY A 226 7.20 8.23 -19.22
C GLY A 226 5.87 7.54 -19.52
N THR A 227 5.90 6.28 -19.95
CA THR A 227 4.71 5.54 -20.41
C THR A 227 4.56 4.17 -19.74
N LYS A 228 3.32 3.67 -19.59
CA LYS A 228 2.99 2.40 -18.91
C LYS A 228 3.52 2.40 -17.47
N ILE A 229 2.96 3.30 -16.68
CA ILE A 229 3.33 3.52 -15.29
C ILE A 229 2.20 3.00 -14.40
N GLY A 230 2.51 2.05 -13.53
CA GLY A 230 1.58 1.49 -12.56
C GLY A 230 2.06 1.66 -11.12
N GLY A 231 1.15 1.82 -10.16
CA GLY A 231 1.53 1.84 -8.75
C GLY A 231 2.08 0.50 -8.27
N LEU A 232 1.57 -0.62 -8.79
CA LEU A 232 2.12 -1.96 -8.52
C LEU A 232 2.97 -2.46 -9.70
N ILE A 233 2.41 -2.40 -10.92
CA ILE A 233 2.98 -3.05 -12.11
C ILE A 233 2.99 -2.10 -13.31
N GLY A 234 4.12 -1.92 -14.00
CA GLY A 234 4.15 -1.11 -15.23
C GLY A 234 3.28 -1.71 -16.35
N ARG A 235 3.52 -2.99 -16.66
CA ARG A 235 2.73 -3.78 -17.62
C ARG A 235 2.48 -5.21 -17.12
N SER A 236 1.29 -5.75 -17.32
CA SER A 236 0.97 -7.15 -16.97
C SER A 236 0.39 -7.93 -18.15
N ASP A 237 0.95 -9.11 -18.43
CA ASP A 237 0.42 -10.06 -19.42
C ASP A 237 -0.29 -11.28 -18.80
N GLU A 238 -0.17 -11.49 -17.50
CA GLU A 238 -0.69 -12.65 -16.77
C GLU A 238 -1.55 -12.22 -15.58
N THR A 239 -2.01 -13.18 -14.78
CA THR A 239 -2.92 -12.95 -13.65
C THR A 239 -2.27 -12.12 -12.55
N VAL A 240 -3.02 -11.15 -12.04
CA VAL A 240 -2.73 -10.41 -10.81
C VAL A 240 -3.95 -10.56 -9.90
N ALA A 241 -3.74 -11.19 -8.74
CA ALA A 241 -4.78 -11.50 -7.78
C ALA A 241 -4.48 -10.88 -6.41
N ASP A 242 -5.52 -10.46 -5.70
CA ASP A 242 -5.47 -10.10 -4.27
C ASP A 242 -4.38 -9.07 -3.96
N SER A 243 -4.17 -8.11 -4.86
CA SER A 243 -3.02 -7.22 -4.82
C SER A 243 -3.43 -5.74 -4.79
N ALA A 244 -2.60 -4.90 -4.18
CA ALA A 244 -2.96 -3.49 -3.97
C ALA A 244 -1.83 -2.49 -4.22
N ALA A 245 -2.21 -1.26 -4.59
CA ALA A 245 -1.30 -0.12 -4.63
C ALA A 245 -1.92 1.14 -4.01
N THR A 246 -1.15 1.83 -3.17
CA THR A 246 -1.58 3.09 -2.50
C THR A 246 -0.67 4.27 -2.81
N GLY A 247 0.50 4.03 -3.40
CA GLY A 247 1.45 5.07 -3.74
C GLY A 247 1.00 5.97 -4.90
N THR A 248 1.49 7.21 -4.93
CA THR A 248 1.16 8.16 -6.00
C THR A 248 1.83 7.77 -7.33
N VAL A 249 1.10 7.85 -8.43
CA VAL A 249 1.55 7.57 -9.80
C VAL A 249 1.60 8.86 -10.61
N SER A 250 2.72 9.12 -11.28
CA SER A 250 2.91 10.28 -12.18
C SER A 250 3.57 9.87 -13.50
N ALA A 251 2.78 9.80 -14.58
CA ALA A 251 3.26 9.54 -15.93
C ALA A 251 3.36 10.83 -16.75
N GLY A 252 4.48 11.03 -17.44
CA GLY A 252 4.68 12.13 -18.40
C GLY A 252 4.06 11.86 -19.77
N GLY A 253 3.70 10.61 -20.06
CA GLY A 253 3.12 10.16 -21.33
C GLY A 253 1.83 9.36 -21.13
N ASP A 254 1.68 8.30 -21.91
CA ASP A 254 0.46 7.49 -21.96
C ASP A 254 0.48 6.32 -20.96
N ASP A 255 -0.70 5.81 -20.62
CA ASP A 255 -0.90 4.56 -19.86
C ASP A 255 -0.46 4.69 -18.41
N ALA A 256 -1.24 5.45 -17.64
CA ALA A 256 -1.05 5.61 -16.20
C ALA A 256 -2.18 4.89 -15.46
N GLY A 257 -1.82 3.92 -14.61
CA GLY A 257 -2.76 3.18 -13.77
C GLY A 257 -2.34 3.24 -12.30
N GLY A 258 -3.29 3.32 -11.37
CA GLY A 258 -2.96 3.23 -9.95
C GLY A 258 -2.44 1.86 -9.54
N LEU A 259 -2.89 0.78 -10.20
CA LEU A 259 -2.36 -0.57 -10.03
C LEU A 259 -1.44 -0.95 -11.20
N VAL A 260 -1.97 -0.93 -12.44
CA VAL A 260 -1.27 -1.41 -13.64
C VAL A 260 -1.29 -0.36 -14.75
N GLY A 261 -0.15 -0.01 -15.34
CA GLY A 261 -0.13 0.93 -16.47
C GLY A 261 -0.83 0.39 -17.72
N ASP A 262 -0.42 -0.79 -18.17
CA ASP A 262 -0.93 -1.51 -19.35
C ASP A 262 -1.25 -2.96 -19.00
N ASN A 263 -2.52 -3.37 -19.12
CA ASN A 263 -2.98 -4.70 -18.76
C ASN A 263 -3.43 -5.51 -19.98
N LEU A 264 -2.82 -6.69 -20.18
CA LEU A 264 -3.22 -7.71 -21.13
C LEU A 264 -3.72 -9.00 -20.43
N GLY A 265 -3.55 -9.12 -19.11
CA GLY A 265 -3.89 -10.31 -18.32
C GLY A 265 -5.19 -10.18 -17.51
N LEU A 266 -5.39 -11.04 -16.52
CA LEU A 266 -6.53 -10.97 -15.60
C LEU A 266 -6.15 -10.17 -14.35
N LEU A 267 -6.95 -9.15 -14.00
CA LEU A 267 -6.92 -8.52 -12.69
C LEU A 267 -8.13 -9.00 -11.89
N THR A 268 -7.90 -9.61 -10.73
CA THR A 268 -8.97 -10.10 -9.85
C THR A 268 -8.72 -9.70 -8.40
N ASN A 269 -9.74 -9.27 -7.69
CA ASN A 269 -9.65 -8.90 -6.26
C ASN A 269 -8.57 -7.84 -5.96
N CYS A 270 -8.33 -6.92 -6.89
CA CYS A 270 -7.26 -5.94 -6.74
C CYS A 270 -7.79 -4.54 -6.36
N SER A 271 -6.94 -3.74 -5.72
CA SER A 271 -7.30 -2.37 -5.35
C SER A 271 -6.22 -1.31 -5.61
N ALA A 272 -6.65 -0.10 -5.94
CA ALA A 272 -5.78 1.06 -6.08
C ALA A 272 -6.34 2.30 -5.38
N ARG A 273 -5.57 2.89 -4.46
CA ARG A 273 -5.99 4.08 -3.68
C ARG A 273 -5.12 5.32 -3.93
N GLY A 274 -3.95 5.15 -4.54
CA GLY A 274 -3.03 6.26 -4.79
C GLY A 274 -3.52 7.22 -5.86
N ARG A 275 -3.15 8.50 -5.73
CA ARG A 275 -3.42 9.52 -6.76
C ARG A 275 -2.71 9.16 -8.07
N VAL A 276 -3.41 9.30 -9.19
CA VAL A 276 -2.88 9.01 -10.54
C VAL A 276 -2.90 10.27 -11.40
N ARG A 277 -1.73 10.65 -11.92
CA ARG A 277 -1.58 11.72 -12.92
C ARG A 277 -0.96 11.17 -14.19
N GLY A 278 -1.53 11.51 -15.34
CA GLY A 278 -1.00 11.11 -16.65
C GLY A 278 -1.42 12.04 -17.78
N SER A 279 -1.06 11.70 -19.01
CA SER A 279 -1.51 12.45 -20.20
C SER A 279 -2.72 11.79 -20.85
N ARG A 280 -2.56 10.59 -21.42
CA ARG A 280 -3.60 9.87 -22.17
C ARG A 280 -3.77 8.45 -21.64
N ARG A 281 -5.00 7.93 -21.62
CA ARG A 281 -5.33 6.62 -21.04
C ARG A 281 -4.89 6.56 -19.58
N VAL A 282 -5.60 7.29 -18.74
CA VAL A 282 -5.31 7.44 -17.31
C VAL A 282 -6.46 6.80 -16.53
N GLY A 283 -6.16 5.76 -15.74
CA GLY A 283 -7.13 5.07 -14.90
C GLY A 283 -6.72 4.99 -13.45
N GLY A 284 -7.68 5.02 -12.53
CA GLY A 284 -7.39 4.82 -11.11
C GLY A 284 -6.90 3.41 -10.80
N LEU A 285 -7.32 2.39 -11.56
CA LEU A 285 -6.76 1.03 -11.50
C LEU A 285 -5.80 0.76 -12.67
N VAL A 286 -6.28 0.96 -13.91
CA VAL A 286 -5.55 0.59 -15.14
C VAL A 286 -5.53 1.73 -16.17
N GLY A 287 -4.37 2.04 -16.74
CA GLY A 287 -4.29 3.00 -17.84
C GLY A 287 -4.97 2.49 -19.12
N ASP A 288 -4.39 1.46 -19.74
CA ASP A 288 -4.94 0.78 -20.92
C ASP A 288 -5.25 -0.69 -20.60
N ASN A 289 -6.48 -1.12 -20.88
CA ASN A 289 -6.94 -2.46 -20.58
C ASN A 289 -7.35 -3.22 -21.85
N SER A 290 -6.61 -4.27 -22.15
CA SER A 290 -6.95 -5.34 -23.09
C SER A 290 -7.21 -6.68 -22.39
N GLY A 291 -6.98 -6.76 -21.08
CA GLY A 291 -7.27 -7.94 -20.27
C GLY A 291 -8.61 -7.89 -19.54
N SER A 292 -8.92 -8.93 -18.77
CA SER A 292 -10.14 -8.98 -17.95
C SER A 292 -9.92 -8.29 -16.61
N ILE A 293 -10.92 -7.58 -16.11
CA ILE A 293 -10.92 -6.99 -14.76
C ILE A 293 -12.17 -7.46 -14.04
N THR A 294 -12.02 -8.09 -12.88
CA THR A 294 -13.14 -8.58 -12.08
C THR A 294 -12.92 -8.33 -10.59
N ASN A 295 -13.96 -7.95 -9.85
CA ASN A 295 -13.87 -7.68 -8.41
C ASN A 295 -12.76 -6.70 -8.02
N CYS A 296 -12.58 -5.63 -8.79
CA CYS A 296 -11.51 -4.65 -8.53
C CYS A 296 -12.07 -3.30 -8.08
N ARG A 297 -11.25 -2.52 -7.36
CA ARG A 297 -11.63 -1.20 -6.85
C ARG A 297 -10.58 -0.13 -7.10
N ALA A 298 -11.02 1.08 -7.42
CA ALA A 298 -10.17 2.26 -7.47
C ALA A 298 -10.76 3.44 -6.70
N SER A 299 -10.02 4.02 -5.76
CA SER A 299 -10.48 5.16 -4.96
C SER A 299 -9.56 6.39 -5.03
N GLY A 300 -8.42 6.28 -5.71
CA GLY A 300 -7.49 7.39 -5.86
C GLY A 300 -7.99 8.47 -6.82
N GLU A 301 -7.64 9.73 -6.55
CA GLU A 301 -7.90 10.85 -7.46
C GLU A 301 -7.18 10.64 -8.80
N VAL A 302 -7.89 10.84 -9.92
CA VAL A 302 -7.37 10.62 -11.27
C VAL A 302 -7.38 11.93 -12.06
N SER A 303 -6.24 12.34 -12.61
CA SER A 303 -6.16 13.50 -13.49
C SER A 303 -5.42 13.19 -14.79
N GLY A 304 -5.99 13.57 -15.93
CA GLY A 304 -5.38 13.41 -17.26
C GLY A 304 -5.89 14.39 -18.31
N SER A 305 -5.54 14.16 -19.57
CA SER A 305 -6.00 14.98 -20.70
C SER A 305 -7.01 14.25 -21.60
N ASP A 306 -6.75 13.00 -21.99
CA ASP A 306 -7.64 12.23 -22.87
C ASP A 306 -7.82 10.80 -22.34
N SER A 307 -9.05 10.30 -22.37
CA SER A 307 -9.43 8.96 -21.95
C SER A 307 -9.07 8.74 -20.49
N VAL A 308 -9.78 9.45 -19.62
CA VAL A 308 -9.55 9.49 -18.17
C VAL A 308 -10.72 8.80 -17.48
N GLY A 309 -10.44 7.71 -16.76
CA GLY A 309 -11.45 6.92 -16.04
C GLY A 309 -11.11 6.73 -14.57
N GLY A 310 -12.11 6.66 -13.69
CA GLY A 310 -11.86 6.35 -12.28
C GLY A 310 -11.32 4.93 -12.07
N LEU A 311 -11.71 3.95 -12.89
CA LEU A 311 -11.16 2.60 -12.91
C LEU A 311 -10.17 2.41 -14.07
N ALA A 312 -10.60 2.70 -15.31
CA ALA A 312 -9.84 2.40 -16.52
C ALA A 312 -9.76 3.59 -17.48
N GLY A 313 -8.57 3.92 -17.98
CA GLY A 313 -8.43 4.96 -19.00
C GLY A 313 -9.08 4.55 -20.33
N SER A 314 -8.74 3.36 -20.84
CA SER A 314 -9.40 2.76 -22.00
C SER A 314 -9.58 1.24 -21.86
N THR A 315 -10.63 0.70 -22.46
CA THR A 315 -10.89 -0.74 -22.59
C THR A 315 -10.93 -1.14 -24.07
N ARG A 316 -10.40 -2.32 -24.43
CA ARG A 316 -10.23 -2.72 -25.85
C ARG A 316 -10.72 -4.10 -26.23
N ASP A 317 -10.41 -5.12 -25.44
CA ASP A 317 -10.55 -6.51 -25.90
C ASP A 317 -11.46 -7.37 -25.01
N GLU A 318 -11.34 -7.27 -23.69
CA GLU A 318 -12.03 -8.11 -22.71
C GLU A 318 -12.97 -7.32 -21.76
N THR A 319 -13.70 -8.06 -20.92
CA THR A 319 -14.74 -7.53 -20.03
C THR A 319 -14.18 -6.91 -18.75
N ILE A 320 -14.84 -5.84 -18.29
CA ILE A 320 -14.78 -5.39 -16.90
C ILE A 320 -16.07 -5.82 -16.20
N SER A 321 -15.97 -6.59 -15.13
CA SER A 321 -17.11 -7.02 -14.32
C SER A 321 -16.93 -6.73 -12.85
N ASP A 322 -18.05 -6.59 -12.12
CA ASP A 322 -18.10 -6.60 -10.65
C ASP A 322 -17.07 -5.64 -10.02
N SER A 323 -16.90 -4.44 -10.56
CA SER A 323 -15.82 -3.52 -10.18
C SER A 323 -16.32 -2.09 -9.95
N CYS A 324 -15.59 -1.31 -9.15
CA CYS A 324 -16.05 0.03 -8.78
C CYS A 324 -14.95 1.09 -8.76
N ALA A 325 -15.37 2.34 -8.96
CA ALA A 325 -14.52 3.52 -8.83
C ALA A 325 -15.17 4.62 -7.97
N SER A 326 -14.42 5.14 -7.00
CA SER A 326 -14.88 6.22 -6.11
C SER A 326 -14.00 7.47 -6.12
N GLY A 327 -12.83 7.42 -6.73
CA GLY A 327 -11.93 8.56 -6.84
C GLY A 327 -12.48 9.67 -7.73
N ALA A 328 -12.20 10.93 -7.38
CA ALA A 328 -12.54 12.07 -8.23
C ALA A 328 -11.75 12.02 -9.55
N VAL A 329 -12.42 12.29 -10.68
CA VAL A 329 -11.85 12.20 -12.02
C VAL A 329 -11.85 13.58 -12.68
N THR A 330 -10.68 14.06 -13.09
CA THR A 330 -10.52 15.31 -13.85
C THR A 330 -9.82 15.04 -15.18
N GLY A 331 -10.45 15.42 -16.29
CA GLY A 331 -9.91 15.25 -17.64
C GLY A 331 -10.20 16.42 -18.59
N ALA A 332 -9.76 16.32 -19.84
CA ALA A 332 -10.22 17.22 -20.90
C ALA A 332 -11.21 16.52 -21.84
N GLU A 333 -10.83 15.37 -22.39
CA GLU A 333 -11.62 14.61 -23.38
C GLU A 333 -11.85 13.17 -22.90
N ASN A 334 -13.02 12.62 -23.20
CA ASN A 334 -13.40 11.23 -22.87
C ASN A 334 -13.21 10.93 -21.38
N VAL A 335 -14.01 11.59 -20.53
CA VAL A 335 -13.86 11.56 -19.07
C VAL A 335 -15.03 10.79 -18.47
N GLY A 336 -14.73 9.67 -17.79
CA GLY A 336 -15.74 8.80 -17.18
C GLY A 336 -15.47 8.52 -15.71
N GLY A 337 -16.51 8.41 -14.89
CA GLY A 337 -16.34 8.01 -13.49
C GLY A 337 -15.78 6.59 -13.31
N LEU A 338 -16.05 5.68 -14.25
CA LEU A 338 -15.48 4.34 -14.30
C LEU A 338 -14.46 4.21 -15.43
N ALA A 339 -14.85 4.52 -16.67
CA ALA A 339 -13.99 4.35 -17.84
C ALA A 339 -13.94 5.58 -18.75
N GLY A 340 -12.76 5.99 -19.19
CA GLY A 340 -12.62 7.10 -20.13
C GLY A 340 -13.17 6.75 -21.52
N TYR A 341 -12.58 5.73 -22.14
CA TYR A 341 -13.00 5.22 -23.45
C TYR A 341 -13.26 3.71 -23.47
N ASN A 342 -14.53 3.34 -23.59
CA ASN A 342 -14.99 1.95 -23.64
C ASN A 342 -15.19 1.45 -25.08
N ARG A 343 -14.61 0.28 -25.40
CA ARG A 343 -14.83 -0.46 -26.66
C ARG A 343 -15.33 -1.89 -26.45
N LYS A 344 -15.60 -2.28 -25.20
CA LYS A 344 -15.99 -3.65 -24.81
C LYS A 344 -17.09 -3.67 -23.75
N THR A 345 -17.31 -4.83 -23.15
CA THR A 345 -18.34 -5.05 -22.15
C THR A 345 -17.87 -4.50 -20.80
N ILE A 346 -18.72 -3.71 -20.17
CA ILE A 346 -18.65 -3.33 -18.76
C ILE A 346 -19.96 -3.80 -18.14
N GLU A 347 -19.87 -4.66 -17.12
CA GLU A 347 -21.04 -5.23 -16.46
C GLU A 347 -20.92 -5.19 -14.94
N ASN A 348 -22.04 -5.01 -14.25
CA ASN A 348 -22.11 -5.01 -12.79
C ASN A 348 -21.10 -4.04 -12.14
N CYS A 349 -20.96 -2.84 -12.68
CA CYS A 349 -19.94 -1.90 -12.22
C CYS A 349 -20.56 -0.57 -11.80
N TYR A 350 -19.90 0.16 -10.92
CA TYR A 350 -20.40 1.45 -10.50
C TYR A 350 -19.34 2.52 -10.27
N ALA A 351 -19.75 3.78 -10.40
CA ALA A 351 -18.91 4.94 -10.16
C ALA A 351 -19.57 5.95 -9.21
N THR A 352 -18.85 6.34 -8.16
CA THR A 352 -19.33 7.30 -7.14
C THR A 352 -18.55 8.61 -7.12
N GLY A 353 -17.33 8.63 -7.68
CA GLY A 353 -16.48 9.81 -7.71
C GLY A 353 -17.01 10.93 -8.61
N SER A 354 -16.75 12.19 -8.25
CA SER A 354 -17.09 13.35 -9.08
C SER A 354 -16.31 13.35 -10.38
N VAL A 355 -16.95 13.71 -11.50
CA VAL A 355 -16.35 13.74 -12.83
C VAL A 355 -16.35 15.16 -13.39
N THR A 356 -15.17 15.69 -13.69
CA THR A 356 -14.98 17.01 -14.31
C THR A 356 -14.22 16.86 -15.62
N GLY A 357 -14.80 17.32 -16.74
CA GLY A 357 -14.17 17.28 -18.05
C GLY A 357 -14.52 18.47 -18.93
N LYS A 358 -14.07 18.47 -20.20
CA LYS A 358 -14.51 19.45 -21.21
C LYS A 358 -15.45 18.81 -22.22
N ASP A 359 -15.05 17.70 -22.83
CA ASP A 359 -15.79 17.01 -23.89
C ASP A 359 -15.96 15.51 -23.58
N CYS A 360 -17.08 14.94 -24.00
CA CYS A 360 -17.48 13.54 -23.78
C CYS A 360 -17.34 13.14 -22.29
N VAL A 361 -18.16 13.77 -21.44
CA VAL A 361 -18.09 13.59 -19.98
C VAL A 361 -19.29 12.78 -19.50
N GLY A 362 -19.05 11.57 -19.00
CA GLY A 362 -20.08 10.69 -18.46
C GLY A 362 -19.86 10.37 -16.99
N GLY A 363 -20.93 10.25 -16.20
CA GLY A 363 -20.82 9.80 -14.82
C GLY A 363 -20.26 8.39 -14.68
N LEU A 364 -20.42 7.53 -15.70
CA LEU A 364 -19.82 6.20 -15.76
C LEU A 364 -18.75 6.10 -16.86
N VAL A 365 -19.09 6.44 -18.10
CA VAL A 365 -18.20 6.28 -19.26
C VAL A 365 -18.09 7.56 -20.07
N GLY A 366 -16.88 8.00 -20.42
CA GLY A 366 -16.69 9.17 -21.26
C GLY A 366 -17.20 8.94 -22.69
N LYS A 367 -16.56 8.02 -23.42
CA LYS A 367 -16.97 7.59 -24.76
C LYS A 367 -17.22 6.09 -24.82
N ASN A 368 -18.33 5.67 -25.41
CA ASN A 368 -18.73 4.28 -25.58
C ASN A 368 -18.91 3.96 -27.08
N THR A 369 -18.06 3.11 -27.66
CA THR A 369 -18.06 2.84 -29.12
C THR A 369 -18.33 1.39 -29.45
N TRP A 370 -19.17 1.13 -30.46
CA TRP A 370 -19.42 -0.22 -30.97
C TRP A 370 -18.11 -1.03 -31.16
N PRO A 371 -18.05 -2.29 -30.69
CA PRO A 371 -19.15 -3.13 -30.21
C PRO A 371 -19.40 -3.07 -28.69
N ALA A 372 -19.03 -1.97 -28.02
CA ALA A 372 -19.14 -1.83 -26.57
C ALA A 372 -20.55 -2.06 -26.01
N LYS A 373 -20.58 -2.62 -24.80
CA LYS A 373 -21.80 -2.90 -24.03
C LYS A 373 -21.63 -2.41 -22.60
N ILE A 374 -22.65 -1.75 -22.06
CA ILE A 374 -22.73 -1.40 -20.65
C ILE A 374 -23.99 -2.06 -20.10
N ASN A 375 -23.88 -2.89 -19.07
CA ASN A 375 -24.99 -3.66 -18.54
C ASN A 375 -25.01 -3.69 -17.00
N CYS A 376 -26.16 -3.46 -16.38
CA CYS A 376 -26.30 -3.51 -14.91
C CYS A 376 -25.26 -2.62 -14.19
N CYS A 377 -25.01 -1.42 -14.72
CA CYS A 377 -24.05 -0.48 -14.15
C CYS A 377 -24.77 0.77 -13.62
N TYR A 378 -24.12 1.51 -12.73
CA TYR A 378 -24.66 2.80 -12.30
C TYR A 378 -23.64 3.88 -11.95
N SER A 379 -24.05 5.15 -12.02
CA SER A 379 -23.25 6.31 -11.58
C SER A 379 -24.02 7.21 -10.62
N ILE A 380 -23.31 7.76 -9.63
CA ILE A 380 -23.89 8.70 -8.63
C ILE A 380 -23.02 9.93 -8.36
N GLY A 381 -21.83 10.02 -8.95
CA GLY A 381 -20.96 11.20 -8.78
C GLY A 381 -21.49 12.43 -9.54
N SER A 382 -21.17 13.63 -9.04
CA SER A 382 -21.47 14.89 -9.74
C SER A 382 -20.76 14.94 -11.10
N VAL A 383 -21.45 15.35 -12.17
CA VAL A 383 -20.88 15.41 -13.52
C VAL A 383 -20.85 16.84 -14.05
N PHE A 384 -19.66 17.34 -14.37
CA PHE A 384 -19.44 18.68 -14.92
C PHE A 384 -18.64 18.64 -16.23
N GLY A 385 -19.17 19.26 -17.28
CA GLY A 385 -18.50 19.39 -18.57
C GLY A 385 -19.11 20.45 -19.47
N THR A 386 -18.52 20.65 -20.66
CA THR A 386 -18.96 21.69 -21.61
C THR A 386 -19.68 21.14 -22.84
N THR A 387 -19.22 20.01 -23.38
CA THR A 387 -19.75 19.37 -24.59
C THR A 387 -20.02 17.90 -24.30
N ASP A 388 -21.12 17.36 -24.83
CA ASP A 388 -21.51 15.95 -24.71
C ASP A 388 -21.39 15.41 -23.27
N VAL A 389 -22.21 15.97 -22.38
CA VAL A 389 -22.23 15.62 -20.95
C VAL A 389 -23.47 14.79 -20.63
N GLY A 390 -23.30 13.58 -20.10
CA GLY A 390 -24.39 12.69 -19.71
C GLY A 390 -24.25 12.12 -18.30
N GLY A 391 -25.37 11.73 -17.70
CA GLY A 391 -25.39 11.13 -16.37
C GLY A 391 -24.67 9.78 -16.33
N LEU A 392 -24.80 8.97 -17.38
CA LEU A 392 -24.07 7.71 -17.54
C LEU A 392 -22.93 7.84 -18.55
N VAL A 393 -23.24 8.26 -19.79
CA VAL A 393 -22.28 8.25 -20.90
C VAL A 393 -22.11 9.66 -21.47
N GLY A 394 -20.89 10.10 -21.75
CA GLY A 394 -20.67 11.36 -22.46
C GLY A 394 -21.14 11.28 -23.90
N PHE A 395 -20.47 10.44 -24.69
CA PHE A 395 -20.82 10.15 -26.08
C PHE A 395 -20.98 8.65 -26.32
N ASN A 396 -22.18 8.24 -26.77
CA ASN A 396 -22.46 6.89 -27.24
C ASN A 396 -22.42 6.81 -28.78
N ASP A 397 -21.37 6.18 -29.29
CA ASP A 397 -21.02 6.02 -30.70
C ASP A 397 -21.38 4.58 -31.14
N GLU A 398 -22.68 4.38 -31.38
CA GLU A 398 -23.29 3.08 -31.74
C GLU A 398 -23.12 1.95 -30.70
N GLY A 399 -22.64 2.25 -29.49
CA GLY A 399 -22.57 1.32 -28.37
C GLY A 399 -23.95 0.96 -27.79
N ILE A 400 -23.99 -0.12 -27.01
CA ILE A 400 -25.23 -0.62 -26.37
C ILE A 400 -25.17 -0.33 -24.86
N VAL A 401 -26.22 0.30 -24.32
CA VAL A 401 -26.41 0.51 -22.88
C VAL A 401 -27.72 -0.16 -22.47
N LYS A 402 -27.64 -1.13 -21.57
CA LYS A 402 -28.79 -1.88 -21.06
C LYS A 402 -28.83 -1.84 -19.56
N THR A 403 -30.05 -1.78 -19.04
CA THR A 403 -30.39 -1.97 -17.62
C THR A 403 -29.44 -1.27 -16.65
N SER A 404 -29.00 -0.07 -17.00
CA SER A 404 -28.02 0.75 -16.28
C SER A 404 -28.67 2.07 -15.86
N LEU A 405 -28.28 2.60 -14.70
CA LEU A 405 -28.99 3.71 -14.05
C LEU A 405 -28.04 4.84 -13.63
N TRP A 406 -28.55 6.04 -13.46
CA TRP A 406 -27.80 7.11 -12.79
C TRP A 406 -28.71 7.91 -11.87
N ASP A 407 -28.09 8.48 -10.83
CA ASP A 407 -28.76 9.42 -9.96
C ASP A 407 -28.79 10.81 -10.61
N THR A 408 -29.99 11.25 -10.98
CA THR A 408 -30.25 12.53 -11.66
C THR A 408 -30.05 13.75 -10.75
N GLN A 409 -30.11 13.56 -9.43
CA GLN A 409 -29.98 14.64 -8.44
C GLN A 409 -28.51 14.88 -8.11
N THR A 410 -27.76 13.82 -7.80
CA THR A 410 -26.33 13.95 -7.46
C THR A 410 -25.46 14.25 -8.67
N SER A 411 -25.75 13.64 -9.83
CA SER A 411 -25.03 13.93 -11.08
C SER A 411 -25.33 15.34 -11.62
N GLY A 412 -26.49 15.90 -11.27
CA GLY A 412 -27.04 17.11 -11.88
C GLY A 412 -27.41 16.94 -13.37
N ARG A 413 -27.61 15.70 -13.86
CA ARG A 413 -27.92 15.39 -15.26
C ARG A 413 -29.28 14.72 -15.41
N SER A 414 -30.11 15.25 -16.30
CA SER A 414 -31.41 14.65 -16.66
C SER A 414 -31.33 13.68 -17.85
N ASN A 415 -30.27 13.76 -18.64
CA ASN A 415 -30.02 12.94 -19.83
C ASN A 415 -29.02 11.81 -19.52
N MET A 416 -29.26 10.64 -20.12
CA MET A 416 -28.33 9.50 -20.00
C MET A 416 -27.02 9.77 -20.74
N CYS A 417 -27.14 10.10 -22.03
CA CYS A 417 -26.04 10.40 -22.94
C CYS A 417 -25.98 11.90 -23.22
N GLY A 418 -24.78 12.47 -23.28
CA GLY A 418 -24.57 13.82 -23.81
C GLY A 418 -24.84 13.89 -25.32
N ARG A 419 -24.28 12.94 -26.06
CA ARG A 419 -24.55 12.67 -27.48
C ARG A 419 -24.81 11.19 -27.71
N GLN A 420 -25.67 10.91 -28.68
CA GLN A 420 -25.87 9.55 -29.20
C GLN A 420 -25.92 9.57 -30.73
N GLU A 421 -25.11 8.72 -31.39
CA GLU A 421 -25.25 8.41 -32.81
C GLU A 421 -26.17 7.19 -33.03
N LEU A 422 -26.81 7.12 -34.19
CA LEU A 422 -27.93 6.22 -34.52
C LEU A 422 -27.58 4.74 -34.20
N GLY A 423 -28.15 4.21 -33.11
CA GLY A 423 -27.96 2.82 -32.69
C GLY A 423 -29.00 2.36 -31.67
N ILE A 424 -29.44 1.10 -31.80
CA ILE A 424 -30.37 0.41 -30.89
C ILE A 424 -29.62 0.15 -29.58
N GLY A 425 -29.82 0.96 -28.55
CA GLY A 425 -28.99 0.80 -27.35
C GLY A 425 -29.28 1.68 -26.15
N CYS A 426 -30.41 2.39 -26.09
CA CYS A 426 -30.81 3.15 -24.90
C CYS A 426 -32.15 2.67 -24.33
N ASP A 427 -32.54 1.46 -24.70
CA ASP A 427 -33.82 0.86 -24.34
C ASP A 427 -33.68 0.33 -22.91
N ASN A 428 -34.21 1.07 -21.92
CA ASN A 428 -34.31 0.73 -20.47
C ASN A 428 -33.26 1.30 -19.50
N ALA A 429 -32.38 2.20 -19.92
CA ALA A 429 -31.55 2.95 -18.97
C ALA A 429 -32.28 4.22 -18.52
N GLY A 430 -32.68 4.26 -17.25
CA GLY A 430 -33.54 5.30 -16.70
C GLY A 430 -32.81 6.13 -15.64
N GLY A 431 -32.84 7.46 -15.78
CA GLY A 431 -32.43 8.35 -14.72
C GLY A 431 -33.38 8.20 -13.53
N LYS A 432 -32.81 8.12 -12.33
CA LYS A 432 -33.56 7.93 -11.08
C LYS A 432 -33.22 9.04 -10.10
N THR A 433 -34.14 9.33 -9.20
CA THR A 433 -33.86 10.18 -8.02
C THR A 433 -33.00 9.40 -7.03
N THR A 434 -32.34 10.08 -6.10
CA THR A 434 -31.60 9.45 -4.99
C THR A 434 -32.47 8.47 -4.22
N ALA A 435 -33.70 8.87 -3.89
CA ALA A 435 -34.63 8.01 -3.17
C ALA A 435 -35.07 6.78 -3.98
N GLU A 436 -35.06 6.82 -5.32
CA GLU A 436 -35.31 5.63 -6.15
C GLU A 436 -34.05 4.77 -6.28
N MET A 437 -32.87 5.38 -6.44
CA MET A 437 -31.60 4.65 -6.50
C MET A 437 -31.28 3.91 -5.19
N GLN A 438 -31.82 4.39 -4.07
CA GLN A 438 -31.74 3.73 -2.76
C GLN A 438 -32.89 2.75 -2.52
N ARG A 439 -33.63 2.31 -3.54
CA ARG A 439 -34.71 1.31 -3.41
C ARG A 439 -34.46 0.13 -4.33
N ARG A 440 -34.39 -1.07 -3.77
CA ARG A 440 -34.21 -2.34 -4.48
C ARG A 440 -35.22 -2.54 -5.59
N SER A 441 -36.49 -2.17 -5.36
CA SER A 441 -37.56 -2.30 -6.35
C SER A 441 -37.30 -1.51 -7.65
N THR A 442 -36.37 -0.56 -7.63
CA THR A 442 -35.95 0.21 -8.81
C THR A 442 -35.10 -0.62 -9.77
N PHE A 443 -34.44 -1.67 -9.27
CA PHE A 443 -33.52 -2.52 -10.00
C PHE A 443 -34.25 -3.83 -10.40
N PRO A 444 -34.51 -4.08 -11.69
CA PRO A 444 -35.25 -5.26 -12.12
C PRO A 444 -34.50 -6.55 -11.78
N ALA A 445 -35.13 -7.42 -11.01
CA ALA A 445 -34.63 -8.75 -10.63
C ALA A 445 -34.31 -9.67 -11.83
N SER A 446 -34.88 -9.40 -13.01
CA SER A 446 -34.53 -10.13 -14.24
C SER A 446 -33.10 -9.89 -14.73
N ASP A 447 -32.47 -8.80 -14.26
CA ASP A 447 -31.18 -8.33 -14.76
C ASP A 447 -30.19 -8.05 -13.62
N TRP A 448 -30.66 -7.52 -12.48
CA TRP A 448 -29.84 -7.21 -11.30
C TRP A 448 -29.95 -8.33 -10.27
N ASP A 449 -28.86 -9.08 -10.14
CA ASP A 449 -28.76 -10.23 -9.24
C ASP A 449 -28.47 -9.79 -7.80
N PHE A 450 -29.50 -9.77 -6.94
CA PHE A 450 -29.36 -9.42 -5.52
C PHE A 450 -29.34 -10.69 -4.64
N ALA A 451 -28.56 -10.70 -3.57
CA ALA A 451 -28.29 -11.87 -2.70
C ALA A 451 -29.51 -12.55 -2.02
N SER A 452 -30.72 -12.07 -2.28
CA SER A 452 -31.98 -12.61 -1.77
C SER A 452 -33.04 -12.83 -2.86
N GLU A 453 -32.63 -12.98 -4.12
CA GLU A 453 -33.47 -13.61 -5.13
C GLU A 453 -33.03 -15.05 -5.42
N SER A 454 -33.95 -15.89 -5.90
CA SER A 454 -33.68 -17.27 -6.27
C SER A 454 -33.82 -17.50 -7.78
N ALA A 455 -33.90 -16.42 -8.57
CA ALA A 455 -34.22 -16.48 -9.99
C ALA A 455 -33.02 -16.93 -10.85
N ASN A 456 -31.80 -16.67 -10.39
CA ASN A 456 -30.53 -16.87 -11.11
C ASN A 456 -29.44 -17.57 -10.26
N GLY A 457 -29.66 -17.82 -8.96
CA GLY A 457 -28.69 -18.51 -8.10
C GLY A 457 -29.00 -18.33 -6.62
N VAL A 458 -28.05 -18.71 -5.76
CA VAL A 458 -28.05 -18.36 -4.31
C VAL A 458 -26.95 -17.34 -3.97
N GLU A 459 -26.02 -17.09 -4.91
CA GLU A 459 -24.97 -16.08 -4.76
C GLU A 459 -25.41 -14.81 -5.49
N GLY A 460 -25.71 -13.75 -4.75
CA GLY A 460 -26.04 -12.46 -5.36
C GLY A 460 -24.82 -11.63 -5.71
N ILE A 461 -24.91 -10.85 -6.79
CA ILE A 461 -23.87 -9.91 -7.21
C ILE A 461 -24.00 -8.59 -6.45
N TRP A 462 -25.23 -8.17 -6.14
CA TRP A 462 -25.56 -6.90 -5.52
C TRP A 462 -26.19 -7.07 -4.14
N SER A 463 -25.98 -6.08 -3.28
CA SER A 463 -26.68 -5.88 -2.02
C SER A 463 -27.12 -4.42 -1.92
N ILE A 464 -28.25 -4.16 -1.26
CA ILE A 464 -28.77 -2.81 -1.06
C ILE A 464 -29.66 -2.75 0.17
N CYS A 465 -29.49 -1.68 0.96
CA CYS A 465 -30.42 -1.29 1.99
C CYS A 465 -31.38 -0.17 1.60
N ASP A 466 -32.65 -0.59 1.45
CA ASP A 466 -33.77 0.27 1.08
C ASP A 466 -33.84 1.52 1.96
N GLY A 467 -33.67 2.67 1.32
CA GLY A 467 -33.73 4.00 1.92
C GLY A 467 -32.48 4.46 2.67
N LEU A 468 -31.42 3.63 2.72
CA LEU A 468 -30.19 3.94 3.46
C LEU A 468 -28.99 4.12 2.54
N GLU A 469 -28.87 3.31 1.49
CA GLU A 469 -27.67 3.28 0.64
C GLU A 469 -27.98 2.96 -0.82
N TYR A 470 -26.98 3.22 -1.68
CA TYR A 470 -26.98 2.75 -3.06
C TYR A 470 -26.59 1.27 -3.13
N PRO A 471 -26.97 0.52 -4.19
CA PRO A 471 -26.54 -0.86 -4.32
C PRO A 471 -25.02 -0.97 -4.32
N GLN A 472 -24.45 -1.91 -3.58
CA GLN A 472 -23.03 -2.22 -3.63
C GLN A 472 -22.84 -3.68 -4.02
N LEU A 473 -21.62 -4.02 -4.43
CA LEU A 473 -21.32 -5.40 -4.80
C LEU A 473 -21.35 -6.28 -3.53
N ALA A 474 -22.08 -7.39 -3.55
CA ALA A 474 -22.30 -8.22 -2.36
C ALA A 474 -20.98 -8.86 -1.86
N ARG A 475 -20.13 -9.30 -2.79
CA ARG A 475 -18.78 -9.84 -2.47
C ARG A 475 -17.78 -8.79 -1.97
N GLN A 476 -18.19 -7.53 -1.97
CA GLN A 476 -17.43 -6.39 -1.50
C GLN A 476 -17.82 -5.96 -0.08
N PHE A 477 -18.86 -6.55 0.51
CA PHE A 477 -19.11 -6.45 1.95
C PHE A 477 -18.14 -7.36 2.69
N LEU A 478 -17.52 -6.82 3.73
CA LEU A 478 -16.98 -7.66 4.79
C LEU A 478 -18.19 -8.36 5.43
N THR A 479 -18.16 -9.69 5.46
CA THR A 479 -19.14 -10.41 6.27
C THR A 479 -18.92 -9.94 7.70
N ALA A 480 -20.01 -9.64 8.43
CA ALA A 480 -19.98 -9.00 9.75
C ALA A 480 -19.76 -7.48 9.84
N ASP A 481 -19.54 -6.78 8.72
CA ASP A 481 -19.61 -5.31 8.67
C ASP A 481 -21.08 -4.89 8.59
N PHE A 482 -21.66 -4.55 9.74
CA PHE A 482 -23.06 -4.24 9.88
C PHE A 482 -23.36 -2.75 9.79
N ASP A 483 -22.38 -1.87 9.97
CA ASP A 483 -22.61 -0.44 9.82
C ASP A 483 -22.26 0.11 8.42
N GLY A 484 -21.57 -0.70 7.62
CA GLY A 484 -21.23 -0.46 6.22
C GLY A 484 -19.97 0.41 6.04
N ASP A 485 -19.12 0.52 7.06
CA ASP A 485 -17.90 1.32 7.02
C ASP A 485 -16.70 0.60 6.36
N ASN A 486 -16.88 -0.65 5.91
CA ASN A 486 -15.87 -1.56 5.39
C ASN A 486 -14.79 -1.94 6.42
N ARG A 487 -15.18 -2.08 7.69
CA ARG A 487 -14.40 -2.72 8.76
C ARG A 487 -15.30 -3.70 9.49
N VAL A 488 -14.69 -4.64 10.22
CA VAL A 488 -15.39 -5.46 11.21
C VAL A 488 -14.79 -5.12 12.56
N ASP A 489 -15.48 -4.30 13.34
CA ASP A 489 -14.96 -3.77 14.58
C ASP A 489 -15.96 -3.77 15.75
N LEU A 490 -15.65 -3.01 16.81
CA LEU A 490 -16.47 -2.93 18.02
C LEU A 490 -17.86 -2.34 17.74
N THR A 491 -18.00 -1.50 16.72
CA THR A 491 -19.27 -0.89 16.30
C THR A 491 -20.18 -1.96 15.71
N ASP A 492 -19.64 -2.84 14.88
CA ASP A 492 -20.35 -4.01 14.38
C ASP A 492 -20.66 -5.00 15.48
N PHE A 493 -19.75 -5.18 16.43
CA PHE A 493 -20.02 -6.05 17.58
C PHE A 493 -21.15 -5.50 18.45
N ALA A 494 -21.21 -4.19 18.65
CA ALA A 494 -22.31 -3.56 19.37
C ALA A 494 -23.64 -3.81 18.63
N PHE A 495 -23.63 -3.65 17.31
CA PHE A 495 -24.78 -3.93 16.44
C PHE A 495 -25.23 -5.40 16.52
N PHE A 496 -24.28 -6.33 16.54
CA PHE A 496 -24.49 -7.76 16.73
C PHE A 496 -25.09 -8.07 18.12
N ALA A 497 -24.50 -7.50 19.16
CA ALA A 497 -24.89 -7.72 20.56
C ALA A 497 -26.32 -7.24 20.84
N GLU A 498 -26.75 -6.14 20.23
CA GLU A 498 -28.14 -5.65 20.30
C GLU A 498 -29.16 -6.67 19.75
N ARG A 499 -28.72 -7.57 18.86
CA ARG A 499 -29.56 -8.55 18.17
C ARG A 499 -29.37 -9.96 18.70
N TRP A 500 -28.55 -10.15 19.73
CA TRP A 500 -28.25 -11.45 20.31
C TRP A 500 -29.53 -12.18 20.74
N ARG A 501 -29.72 -13.39 20.18
CA ARG A 501 -30.90 -14.26 20.35
C ARG A 501 -32.21 -13.70 19.78
N SER A 502 -32.13 -12.74 18.88
CA SER A 502 -33.28 -12.35 18.07
C SER A 502 -33.74 -13.53 17.19
N THR A 503 -35.06 -13.71 17.09
CA THR A 503 -35.72 -14.68 16.20
C THR A 503 -36.56 -13.98 15.13
N ASP A 504 -36.34 -12.67 14.93
CA ASP A 504 -37.14 -11.87 14.02
C ASP A 504 -36.74 -12.10 12.56
N SER A 505 -37.63 -12.80 11.85
CA SER A 505 -37.48 -13.17 10.44
C SER A 505 -37.60 -12.01 9.45
N SER A 506 -37.74 -10.77 9.89
CA SER A 506 -37.82 -9.59 9.02
C SER A 506 -36.47 -8.90 8.75
N PHE A 507 -35.41 -9.32 9.44
CA PHE A 507 -34.09 -8.65 9.43
C PHE A 507 -32.99 -9.43 8.68
N PHE A 508 -33.36 -10.11 7.60
CA PHE A 508 -32.42 -11.02 6.94
C PHE A 508 -31.35 -10.37 6.05
N TRP A 509 -31.46 -9.10 5.65
CA TRP A 509 -30.64 -8.66 4.50
C TRP A 509 -30.06 -7.26 4.54
N CYS A 510 -30.37 -6.48 5.58
CA CYS A 510 -29.78 -5.17 5.75
C CYS A 510 -29.25 -5.02 7.13
N ARG A 511 -27.93 -5.23 7.27
CA ARG A 511 -27.28 -5.12 8.58
C ARG A 511 -27.95 -6.13 9.53
N GLY A 512 -27.89 -7.41 9.18
CA GLY A 512 -28.50 -8.50 9.96
C GLY A 512 -27.44 -9.33 10.66
N ALA A 513 -27.61 -9.60 11.96
CA ALA A 513 -26.62 -10.32 12.77
C ALA A 513 -26.66 -11.86 12.65
N ASP A 514 -27.56 -12.41 11.81
CA ASP A 514 -27.68 -13.85 11.53
C ASP A 514 -26.79 -14.19 10.31
N LEU A 515 -25.53 -14.49 10.58
CA LEU A 515 -24.49 -14.76 9.59
C LEU A 515 -24.54 -16.21 9.06
N THR A 516 -25.16 -17.13 9.79
CA THR A 516 -25.31 -18.55 9.44
C THR A 516 -26.56 -18.83 8.61
N GLY A 517 -27.53 -17.90 8.62
CA GLY A 517 -28.80 -18.04 7.92
C GLY A 517 -29.74 -19.07 8.55
N ASP A 518 -29.50 -19.45 9.80
CA ASP A 518 -30.25 -20.49 10.52
C ASP A 518 -31.51 -19.94 11.23
N ARG A 519 -31.72 -18.61 11.13
CA ARG A 519 -32.84 -17.85 11.71
C ARG A 519 -32.73 -17.63 13.21
N LEU A 520 -31.54 -17.74 13.78
CA LEU A 520 -31.24 -17.47 15.17
C LEU A 520 -29.90 -16.75 15.29
N VAL A 521 -29.90 -15.47 15.69
CA VAL A 521 -28.64 -14.78 16.04
C VAL A 521 -28.06 -15.40 17.31
N GLY A 522 -27.06 -16.25 17.17
CA GLY A 522 -26.54 -17.09 18.23
C GLY A 522 -25.02 -17.26 18.21
N VAL A 523 -24.56 -18.25 18.96
CA VAL A 523 -23.13 -18.56 19.12
C VAL A 523 -22.44 -18.89 17.79
N ASP A 524 -23.17 -19.49 16.85
CA ASP A 524 -22.61 -19.87 15.56
C ASP A 524 -22.41 -18.62 14.66
N ASP A 525 -23.28 -17.61 14.77
CA ASP A 525 -23.06 -16.31 14.11
C ASP A 525 -21.97 -15.50 14.79
N LEU A 526 -21.87 -15.55 16.12
CA LEU A 526 -20.76 -14.90 16.83
C LEU A 526 -19.41 -15.50 16.43
N SER A 527 -19.38 -16.81 16.14
CA SER A 527 -18.19 -17.46 15.61
C SER A 527 -17.81 -16.89 14.25
N GLN A 528 -18.77 -16.78 13.32
CA GLN A 528 -18.50 -16.15 12.01
C GLN A 528 -18.12 -14.68 12.13
N PHE A 529 -18.76 -13.93 13.03
CA PHE A 529 -18.42 -12.55 13.32
C PHE A 529 -16.96 -12.44 13.79
N ALA A 530 -16.56 -13.27 14.76
CA ALA A 530 -15.20 -13.31 15.28
C ALA A 530 -14.18 -13.73 14.20
N ASP A 531 -14.52 -14.69 13.34
CA ASP A 531 -13.65 -15.10 12.24
C ASP A 531 -13.40 -13.96 11.23
N ASN A 532 -14.42 -13.16 10.93
CA ASN A 532 -14.29 -11.99 10.04
C ASN A 532 -13.58 -10.81 10.73
N TRP A 533 -13.82 -10.58 12.01
CA TRP A 533 -13.06 -9.61 12.81
C TRP A 533 -11.56 -9.99 12.85
N LEU A 534 -11.25 -11.28 12.99
CA LEU A 534 -9.87 -11.77 13.02
C LEU A 534 -9.22 -11.84 11.61
N ALA A 535 -10.00 -11.97 10.54
CA ALA A 535 -9.50 -12.00 9.15
C ALA A 535 -8.95 -10.64 8.68
N GLU A 536 -9.57 -9.52 9.08
CA GLU A 536 -8.99 -8.16 8.96
C GLU A 536 -7.66 -8.05 9.73
N GLY A 537 -7.54 -8.79 10.85
CA GLY A 537 -6.32 -8.91 11.65
C GLY A 537 -5.21 -9.79 11.07
N LEU A 538 -5.45 -10.48 9.94
CA LEU A 538 -4.50 -11.41 9.31
C LEU A 538 -4.12 -11.05 7.86
N ALA A 539 -4.78 -10.07 7.23
CA ALA A 539 -4.40 -9.53 5.91
C ALA A 539 -3.51 -8.27 5.97
N SER A 540 -3.36 -7.67 7.16
CA SER A 540 -2.20 -6.84 7.48
C SER A 540 -1.31 -7.67 8.41
N SER A 541 0.01 -7.57 8.24
CA SER A 541 0.98 -8.13 9.19
C SER A 541 0.46 -7.95 10.60
N ALA A 542 0.28 -9.05 11.35
CA ALA A 542 -0.28 -9.08 12.70
C ALA A 542 -0.04 -7.72 13.38
N PRO A 543 -1.09 -6.90 13.60
CA PRO A 543 -0.88 -5.53 14.01
C PRO A 543 -0.10 -5.59 15.30
N THR A 544 1.02 -4.88 15.35
CA THR A 544 1.55 -4.45 16.64
C THR A 544 0.36 -3.76 17.32
N VAL A 545 -0.17 -4.33 18.39
CA VAL A 545 -1.34 -3.77 19.06
C VAL A 545 -0.90 -2.43 19.65
N TYR A 546 -1.47 -1.34 19.15
CA TYR A 546 -1.25 -0.01 19.67
C TYR A 546 -2.56 0.72 19.90
N LEU A 547 -2.59 1.58 20.92
CA LEU A 547 -3.66 2.56 21.11
C LEU A 547 -3.32 3.83 20.34
N ILE A 548 -4.29 4.39 19.63
CA ILE A 548 -4.13 5.69 18.95
C ILE A 548 -4.34 6.79 20.00
N VAL A 549 -3.31 7.63 20.18
CA VAL A 549 -3.41 8.83 21.02
C VAL A 549 -3.93 10.00 20.19
N ASP A 550 -3.34 10.21 19.01
CA ASP A 550 -3.85 11.13 17.97
C ASP A 550 -3.21 10.73 16.63
N ASP A 551 -4.03 10.43 15.63
CA ASP A 551 -3.59 10.17 14.24
C ASP A 551 -3.82 11.38 13.33
N PHE A 552 -4.31 12.49 13.89
CA PHE A 552 -4.62 13.74 13.18
C PHE A 552 -5.72 13.66 12.12
N GLU A 553 -6.36 12.51 11.91
CA GLU A 553 -7.33 12.31 10.83
C GLU A 553 -8.72 12.89 11.14
N SER A 554 -8.99 13.13 12.42
CA SER A 554 -10.30 13.64 12.88
C SER A 554 -10.51 15.14 12.67
N TYR A 555 -9.46 15.89 12.32
CA TYR A 555 -9.54 17.35 12.19
C TYR A 555 -10.15 17.80 10.87
N ASN A 556 -10.98 18.84 10.90
CA ASN A 556 -11.73 19.31 9.73
C ASN A 556 -11.70 20.84 9.55
N ASP A 557 -12.13 21.28 8.38
CA ASP A 557 -12.09 22.68 7.93
C ASP A 557 -13.45 23.41 8.11
N LEU A 558 -14.39 22.82 8.86
CA LEU A 558 -15.74 23.36 9.02
C LEU A 558 -15.73 24.71 9.76
N ASP A 559 -16.70 25.58 9.45
CA ASP A 559 -16.90 26.90 10.08
C ASP A 559 -16.97 26.78 11.63
N PRO A 560 -16.45 27.75 12.44
CA PRO A 560 -16.41 27.54 13.89
C PRO A 560 -17.80 27.60 14.53
N GLY A 561 -18.81 28.09 13.81
CA GLY A 561 -20.21 28.02 14.23
C GLY A 561 -20.87 26.66 13.97
N ASP A 562 -20.20 25.75 13.28
CA ASP A 562 -20.70 24.40 13.00
C ASP A 562 -20.55 23.47 14.21
N PRO A 563 -21.61 22.78 14.67
CA PRO A 563 -21.52 21.83 15.77
C PRO A 563 -20.53 20.68 15.55
N GLU A 564 -20.21 20.35 14.30
CA GLU A 564 -19.26 19.29 13.93
C GLU A 564 -17.82 19.81 13.73
N SER A 565 -17.58 21.10 13.97
CA SER A 565 -16.25 21.71 13.80
C SER A 565 -15.22 21.12 14.76
N ASN A 566 -14.19 20.48 14.21
CA ASN A 566 -13.08 19.90 14.96
C ASN A 566 -11.75 20.42 14.39
N ARG A 567 -11.34 21.61 14.81
CA ARG A 567 -10.15 22.28 14.24
C ARG A 567 -8.92 21.98 15.10
N ILE A 568 -7.82 21.64 14.45
CA ILE A 568 -6.59 21.17 15.14
C ILE A 568 -6.09 22.13 16.23
N PHE A 569 -6.08 23.44 15.98
CA PHE A 569 -5.64 24.46 16.96
C PHE A 569 -6.66 24.72 18.09
N ASN A 570 -7.88 24.21 18.00
CA ASN A 570 -8.83 24.24 19.13
C ASN A 570 -8.60 23.06 20.09
N VAL A 571 -7.91 22.01 19.62
CA VAL A 571 -7.71 20.76 20.35
C VAL A 571 -6.27 20.68 20.88
N TRP A 572 -5.29 21.01 20.03
CA TRP A 572 -3.91 21.22 20.43
C TRP A 572 -3.71 22.67 20.86
N SER A 573 -3.67 22.89 22.17
CA SER A 573 -3.42 24.20 22.78
C SER A 573 -1.97 24.61 22.54
N ASP A 574 -1.76 25.49 21.57
CA ASP A 574 -0.46 25.99 21.12
C ASP A 574 -0.17 27.44 21.55
N GLY A 575 -1.12 28.10 22.23
CA GLY A 575 -1.03 29.49 22.71
C GLY A 575 -1.32 30.58 21.67
N TYR A 576 -2.01 30.26 20.57
CA TYR A 576 -2.37 31.13 19.44
C TYR A 576 -2.69 32.61 19.79
N ASP A 577 -3.38 32.88 20.91
CA ASP A 577 -3.76 34.24 21.32
C ASP A 577 -2.57 35.14 21.75
N ASN A 578 -1.38 34.57 21.94
CA ASN A 578 -0.17 35.33 22.25
C ASN A 578 1.13 34.62 21.82
N PRO A 579 1.58 34.76 20.56
CA PRO A 579 2.84 34.17 20.05
C PRO A 579 4.10 34.61 20.83
N ALA A 580 4.00 35.66 21.65
CA ALA A 580 5.08 36.07 22.54
C ALA A 580 5.24 35.13 23.75
N ALA A 581 4.20 34.41 24.18
CA ALA A 581 4.14 33.69 25.45
C ALA A 581 4.78 32.28 25.42
N ASN A 582 4.53 31.46 24.39
CA ASN A 582 4.89 30.04 24.43
C ASN A 582 5.45 29.48 23.10
N GLY A 583 5.75 30.32 22.11
CA GLY A 583 6.66 29.97 21.01
C GLY A 583 6.23 28.88 20.03
N SER A 584 4.96 28.50 19.98
CA SER A 584 4.43 27.44 19.11
C SER A 584 3.21 27.92 18.32
N ILE A 585 3.02 27.36 17.12
CA ILE A 585 1.78 27.46 16.35
C ILE A 585 1.51 26.09 15.74
N VAL A 586 0.33 25.53 15.99
CA VAL A 586 -0.17 24.27 15.43
C VAL A 586 -1.24 24.58 14.40
N GLY A 587 -1.16 23.92 13.25
CA GLY A 587 -2.11 24.13 12.16
C GLY A 587 -1.80 25.36 11.29
N HIS A 588 -2.48 25.42 10.15
CA HIS A 588 -2.41 26.56 9.23
C HIS A 588 -3.40 27.67 9.62
N ALA A 589 -3.08 28.92 9.27
CA ALA A 589 -3.95 30.06 9.56
C ALA A 589 -5.25 30.08 8.73
N ASN A 590 -5.28 29.36 7.61
CA ASN A 590 -6.44 29.21 6.73
C ASN A 590 -6.61 27.73 6.36
N PRO A 591 -7.82 27.26 6.03
CA PRO A 591 -8.04 25.91 5.53
C PRO A 591 -7.15 25.56 4.31
N PRO A 592 -6.63 24.32 4.20
CA PRO A 592 -6.81 23.25 5.18
C PRO A 592 -6.02 23.52 6.46
N PHE A 593 -6.65 23.34 7.63
CA PHE A 593 -6.02 23.67 8.91
C PHE A 593 -4.96 22.64 9.34
N ALA A 594 -5.08 21.39 8.90
CA ALA A 594 -4.03 20.37 8.97
C ALA A 594 -3.27 20.28 7.62
N GLU A 595 -2.07 19.70 7.63
CA GLU A 595 -1.22 19.56 6.45
C GLU A 595 -1.63 18.32 5.63
N ARG A 596 -1.82 18.45 4.31
CA ARG A 596 -2.33 17.34 3.45
C ARG A 596 -1.33 16.82 2.42
N TYR A 597 -0.15 17.44 2.34
CA TYR A 597 0.87 17.08 1.36
C TYR A 597 2.11 16.46 1.98
N ILE A 598 2.48 16.89 3.19
CA ILE A 598 3.59 16.32 3.97
C ILE A 598 2.97 15.48 5.07
N VAL A 599 2.66 14.22 4.74
CA VAL A 599 1.89 13.29 5.57
C VAL A 599 2.65 11.96 5.67
N HIS A 600 2.64 11.32 6.83
CA HIS A 600 3.29 10.02 7.03
C HIS A 600 2.34 8.88 6.67
N SER A 601 1.14 8.88 7.24
CA SER A 601 0.07 7.94 6.94
C SER A 601 -1.30 8.63 7.00
N GLY A 602 -2.36 7.99 6.50
CA GLY A 602 -3.68 8.64 6.44
C GLY A 602 -3.80 9.78 5.42
N VAL A 603 -4.60 10.81 5.71
CA VAL A 603 -4.88 11.93 4.80
C VAL A 603 -4.31 13.27 5.25
N GLN A 604 -3.88 13.41 6.51
CA GLN A 604 -3.32 14.67 6.99
C GLN A 604 -2.39 14.52 8.21
N SER A 605 -1.51 15.48 8.41
CA SER A 605 -0.58 15.54 9.54
C SER A 605 -0.67 16.89 10.26
N MET A 606 -0.07 16.98 11.45
CA MET A 606 0.02 18.24 12.21
C MET A 606 1.22 19.07 11.76
N PRO A 607 1.03 20.26 11.13
CA PRO A 607 2.10 21.23 11.00
C PRO A 607 2.29 21.96 12.34
N TYR A 608 3.53 22.07 12.78
CA TYR A 608 3.95 22.72 14.02
C TYR A 608 5.08 23.70 13.71
N LEU A 609 4.83 25.00 13.85
CA LEU A 609 5.86 26.03 13.84
C LEU A 609 6.39 26.26 15.24
N TYR A 610 7.71 26.17 15.43
CA TYR A 610 8.35 26.49 16.71
C TYR A 610 9.25 27.72 16.60
N HIS A 611 9.35 28.45 17.70
CA HIS A 611 10.23 29.60 17.85
C HIS A 611 10.75 29.69 19.29
N THR A 612 11.99 29.27 19.50
CA THR A 612 12.56 29.01 20.85
C THR A 612 13.37 30.16 21.44
N LEU A 613 13.28 31.37 20.88
CA LEU A 613 14.06 32.52 21.38
C LEU A 613 13.70 32.86 22.83
N PHE A 614 14.56 32.47 23.78
CA PHE A 614 14.36 32.61 25.23
C PHE A 614 13.01 32.08 25.73
N LYS A 615 12.48 31.03 25.08
CA LYS A 615 11.20 30.42 25.44
C LYS A 615 11.15 28.94 25.05
N LEU A 616 10.31 28.17 25.75
CA LEU A 616 9.93 26.82 25.37
C LEU A 616 8.77 26.92 24.37
N ALA A 617 8.91 26.34 23.19
CA ALA A 617 7.81 26.15 22.27
C ALA A 617 6.98 24.95 22.74
N LYS A 618 5.69 25.09 23.06
CA LYS A 618 4.88 23.99 23.61
C LYS A 618 3.45 23.97 23.04
N ALA A 619 3.08 22.87 22.38
CA ALA A 619 1.68 22.55 22.08
C ALA A 619 1.23 21.32 22.90
N GLU A 620 0.03 21.40 23.46
CA GLU A 620 -0.52 20.41 24.38
C GLU A 620 -1.90 19.94 23.96
N LEU A 621 -2.09 18.62 23.94
CA LEU A 621 -3.37 17.94 23.75
C LEU A 621 -3.90 17.50 25.11
N ALA A 622 -5.13 17.89 25.43
CA ALA A 622 -5.84 17.41 26.60
C ALA A 622 -6.54 16.08 26.30
N LEU A 623 -6.32 15.07 27.14
CA LEU A 623 -6.96 13.77 27.07
C LEU A 623 -8.13 13.76 28.07
N SER A 624 -9.34 14.01 27.59
CA SER A 624 -10.55 14.12 28.42
C SER A 624 -11.64 13.15 27.94
N PRO A 625 -12.00 12.12 28.74
CA PRO A 625 -11.45 11.81 30.06
C PRO A 625 -9.99 11.36 29.99
N SER A 626 -9.30 11.39 31.14
CA SER A 626 -7.94 10.89 31.25
C SER A 626 -7.85 9.42 30.86
N GLN A 627 -6.72 9.04 30.29
CA GLN A 627 -6.46 7.70 29.78
C GLN A 627 -5.61 6.90 30.77
N ASN A 628 -5.86 5.59 30.86
CA ASN A 628 -5.05 4.66 31.64
C ASN A 628 -4.07 3.95 30.71
N TRP A 629 -2.78 4.26 30.85
CA TRP A 629 -1.64 3.69 30.11
C TRP A 629 -0.80 2.74 30.99
N ALA A 630 -1.31 2.31 32.14
CA ALA A 630 -0.55 1.51 33.09
C ALA A 630 -0.28 0.08 32.60
N GLU A 631 -1.14 -0.46 31.73
CA GLU A 631 -0.98 -1.81 31.16
C GLU A 631 0.14 -1.86 30.10
N GLU A 632 0.45 -0.69 29.53
CA GLU A 632 1.43 -0.46 28.48
C GLU A 632 2.76 0.03 29.06
N ARG A 633 2.90 0.10 30.39
CA ARG A 633 4.08 0.65 31.09
C ARG A 633 5.43 0.10 30.62
N ASP A 634 5.46 -1.14 30.13
CA ASP A 634 6.67 -1.81 29.62
C ASP A 634 6.79 -1.73 28.07
N GLY A 635 5.95 -0.92 27.43
CA GLY A 635 5.94 -0.61 26.02
C GLY A 635 6.47 0.80 25.72
N ALA A 636 5.95 1.43 24.66
CA ALA A 636 6.49 2.71 24.19
C ALA A 636 5.43 3.68 23.66
N LEU A 637 5.62 4.96 23.93
CA LEU A 637 4.96 6.06 23.24
C LEU A 637 5.74 6.36 21.95
N SER A 638 5.07 6.33 20.82
CA SER A 638 5.66 6.60 19.51
C SER A 638 5.05 7.84 18.89
N LEU A 639 5.88 8.64 18.24
CA LEU A 639 5.46 9.77 17.40
C LEU A 639 6.26 9.72 16.10
N TRP A 640 5.59 9.89 14.95
CA TRP A 640 6.30 10.14 13.70
C TRP A 640 6.50 11.63 13.52
N PHE A 641 7.70 12.03 13.10
CA PHE A 641 8.03 13.43 12.87
C PHE A 641 8.85 13.62 11.58
N CYS A 642 8.71 14.79 10.98
CA CYS A 642 9.50 15.25 9.84
C CYS A 642 9.80 16.73 10.01
N GLY A 643 11.07 17.11 9.96
CA GLY A 643 11.51 18.50 9.99
C GLY A 643 11.87 19.03 8.60
N ASP A 644 12.68 20.08 8.57
CA ASP A 644 13.23 20.65 7.34
C ASP A 644 14.73 20.90 7.57
N SER A 645 15.57 20.56 6.61
CA SER A 645 17.03 20.72 6.76
C SER A 645 17.48 22.18 6.94
N SER A 646 16.62 23.16 6.63
CA SER A 646 16.81 24.58 6.91
C SER A 646 16.44 25.03 8.32
N ASN A 647 15.80 24.16 9.12
CA ASN A 647 15.39 24.46 10.48
C ASN A 647 16.59 24.80 11.39
N ALA A 648 16.37 25.68 12.36
CA ALA A 648 17.32 25.87 13.44
C ALA A 648 17.28 24.69 14.42
N ALA A 649 18.42 24.09 14.74
CA ALA A 649 18.46 23.00 15.72
C ALA A 649 17.84 23.42 17.06
N ALA A 650 16.94 22.60 17.58
CA ALA A 650 16.34 22.78 18.89
C ALA A 650 16.10 21.40 19.53
N PRO A 651 16.37 21.23 20.85
CA PRO A 651 16.01 20.01 21.54
C PRO A 651 14.49 19.76 21.46
N MET A 652 14.10 18.59 20.97
CA MET A 652 12.70 18.14 20.91
C MET A 652 12.40 17.28 22.14
N SER A 653 11.23 17.44 22.75
CA SER A 653 10.83 16.68 23.95
C SER A 653 9.32 16.44 24.03
N VAL A 654 8.91 15.43 24.80
CA VAL A 654 7.51 15.15 25.15
C VAL A 654 7.33 15.28 26.66
N ILE A 655 6.21 15.86 27.08
CA ILE A 655 5.78 15.98 28.48
C ILE A 655 4.40 15.34 28.61
N LEU A 656 4.20 14.50 29.62
CA LEU A 656 2.89 13.99 30.02
C LEU A 656 2.45 14.65 31.32
N ASN A 657 1.17 14.97 31.47
CA ASN A 657 0.57 15.58 32.69
C ASN A 657 1.28 16.84 33.22
N GLY A 658 2.03 17.54 32.36
CA GLY A 658 2.86 18.67 32.77
C GLY A 658 4.06 18.30 33.67
N ASP A 659 4.47 17.03 33.73
CA ASP A 659 5.57 16.54 34.57
C ASP A 659 6.97 16.83 33.97
N SER A 660 7.86 15.82 33.95
CA SER A 660 9.24 15.97 33.47
C SER A 660 9.35 15.58 32.00
N ALA A 661 9.95 16.47 31.21
CA ALA A 661 10.15 16.23 29.79
C ALA A 661 11.13 15.07 29.50
N VAL A 662 10.77 14.25 28.53
CA VAL A 662 11.65 13.23 27.93
C VAL A 662 12.17 13.79 26.61
N TYR A 663 13.49 13.91 26.49
CA TYR A 663 14.15 14.51 25.33
C TYR A 663 14.48 13.48 24.25
N HIS A 664 14.39 13.91 22.99
CA HIS A 664 14.94 13.16 21.87
C HIS A 664 16.47 13.09 21.99
N ASN A 665 17.05 11.93 21.68
CA ASN A 665 18.49 11.69 21.85
C ASN A 665 19.35 12.47 20.84
N ASP A 666 18.79 12.77 19.66
CA ASP A 666 19.43 13.60 18.63
C ASP A 666 19.15 15.10 18.87
N PRO A 667 20.17 15.93 19.15
CA PRO A 667 19.99 17.38 19.31
C PRO A 667 19.66 18.13 18.01
N ASP A 668 19.87 17.50 16.85
CA ASP A 668 19.55 18.03 15.51
C ASP A 668 18.25 17.44 14.94
N ALA A 669 17.42 16.78 15.76
CA ALA A 669 16.18 16.13 15.31
C ALA A 669 15.26 17.05 14.48
N THR A 670 15.23 18.35 14.76
CA THR A 670 14.42 19.30 13.99
C THR A 670 14.85 19.48 12.54
N ARG A 671 16.04 19.01 12.15
CA ARG A 671 16.59 19.12 10.79
C ARG A 671 16.44 17.85 9.95
N ILE A 672 15.85 16.80 10.52
CA ILE A 672 15.63 15.53 9.83
C ILE A 672 14.47 15.72 8.84
N ASP A 673 14.77 15.88 7.55
CA ASP A 673 13.79 16.16 6.48
C ASP A 673 13.16 14.90 5.85
N THR A 674 13.12 13.82 6.61
CA THR A 674 12.45 12.57 6.25
C THR A 674 11.67 12.04 7.45
N TRP A 675 10.48 11.48 7.21
CA TRP A 675 9.65 10.89 8.26
C TRP A 675 10.43 9.87 9.07
N THR A 676 10.53 10.13 10.37
CA THR A 676 11.29 9.33 11.33
C THR A 676 10.41 9.01 12.52
N GLN A 677 10.39 7.74 12.91
CA GLN A 677 9.71 7.31 14.13
C GLN A 677 10.57 7.64 15.34
N TRP A 678 9.99 8.35 16.30
CA TRP A 678 10.54 8.50 17.64
C TRP A 678 9.79 7.61 18.61
N SER A 679 10.46 6.56 19.08
CA SER A 679 9.93 5.65 20.12
C SER A 679 10.52 6.02 21.49
N ILE A 680 9.65 6.34 22.44
CA ILE A 680 9.96 6.70 23.81
C ILE A 680 9.49 5.57 24.72
N ASP A 681 10.42 4.92 25.42
CA ASP A 681 10.08 3.96 26.48
C ASP A 681 9.21 4.66 27.54
N LEU A 682 8.04 4.10 27.84
CA LEU A 682 7.12 4.70 28.82
C LEU A 682 7.74 4.80 30.23
N GLN A 683 8.72 3.94 30.55
CA GLN A 683 9.47 4.03 31.80
C GLN A 683 10.34 5.29 31.90
N ALA A 684 10.58 6.00 30.78
CA ALA A 684 11.27 7.30 30.80
C ALA A 684 10.46 8.38 31.53
N PHE A 685 9.12 8.26 31.59
CA PHE A 685 8.24 9.19 32.31
C PHE A 685 8.18 8.89 33.82
N THR A 686 9.35 8.94 34.47
CA THR A 686 9.54 8.49 35.87
C THR A 686 8.69 9.20 36.95
N ARG A 687 8.07 10.35 36.62
CA ARG A 687 7.24 11.13 37.54
C ARG A 687 5.75 11.11 37.23
N THR A 688 5.37 10.54 36.09
CA THR A 688 3.99 10.55 35.61
C THR A 688 3.24 9.32 36.11
N ASP A 689 2.03 9.53 36.61
CA ASP A 689 1.10 8.44 36.90
C ASP A 689 0.47 7.95 35.59
N LEU A 690 1.07 6.91 35.01
CA LEU A 690 0.57 6.31 33.77
C LEU A 690 -0.84 5.72 33.91
N ALA A 691 -1.37 5.52 35.11
CA ALA A 691 -2.76 5.09 35.27
C ALA A 691 -3.79 6.21 35.01
N ASN A 692 -3.32 7.47 34.91
CA ASN A 692 -4.16 8.65 34.80
C ASN A 692 -3.45 9.74 33.98
N VAL A 693 -3.27 9.50 32.68
CA VAL A 693 -2.67 10.46 31.74
C VAL A 693 -3.76 11.38 31.20
N ASP A 694 -3.70 12.66 31.54
CA ASP A 694 -4.69 13.68 31.19
C ASP A 694 -4.22 14.65 30.09
N SER A 695 -2.94 14.62 29.74
CA SER A 695 -2.37 15.49 28.72
C SER A 695 -1.06 14.97 28.15
N ILE A 696 -0.82 15.30 26.87
CA ILE A 696 0.45 15.12 26.18
C ILE A 696 0.87 16.42 25.52
N ALA A 697 2.13 16.81 25.69
CA ALA A 697 2.67 18.02 25.07
C ALA A 697 3.96 17.74 24.29
N ILE A 698 4.03 18.30 23.09
CA ILE A 698 5.22 18.29 22.23
C ILE A 698 5.92 19.63 22.38
N CYS A 699 7.23 19.58 22.67
CA CYS A 699 7.99 20.75 23.08
C CYS A 699 9.30 20.90 22.29
N PHE A 700 9.67 22.15 21.99
CA PHE A 700 11.00 22.50 21.48
C PHE A 700 11.70 23.51 22.39
N GLY A 701 12.98 23.28 22.64
CA GLY A 701 13.82 24.08 23.53
C GLY A 701 14.11 23.38 24.86
N ASP A 702 15.06 23.95 25.61
CA ASP A 702 15.43 23.44 26.93
C ASP A 702 14.60 24.17 28.01
N GLN A 703 13.70 23.43 28.67
CA GLN A 703 12.82 23.96 29.72
C GLN A 703 13.58 24.46 30.95
N ASN A 704 14.80 23.96 31.17
CA ASN A 704 15.64 24.28 32.33
C ASN A 704 16.68 25.35 32.01
N ASN A 705 16.90 25.66 30.73
CA ASN A 705 17.95 26.57 30.30
C ASN A 705 17.59 27.27 28.97
N LEU A 706 16.77 28.32 29.06
CA LEU A 706 16.32 29.09 27.90
C LEU A 706 17.50 29.81 27.20
N GLN A 707 17.84 29.36 26.00
CA GLN A 707 18.96 29.87 25.20
C GLN A 707 18.51 30.91 24.15
N PRO A 708 19.46 31.66 23.54
CA PRO A 708 19.22 32.31 22.25
C PRO A 708 18.73 31.24 21.26
N GLY A 709 17.44 31.28 20.92
CA GLY A 709 16.78 30.21 20.18
C GLY A 709 16.80 30.39 18.67
N GLY A 710 16.12 29.47 17.99
CA GLY A 710 15.86 29.51 16.56
C GLY A 710 14.43 29.04 16.25
N SER A 711 14.07 29.07 14.98
CA SER A 711 12.73 28.71 14.52
C SER A 711 12.78 27.69 13.40
N GLY A 712 11.67 27.01 13.20
CA GLY A 712 11.49 26.04 12.14
C GLY A 712 10.05 25.54 12.06
N ILE A 713 9.79 24.70 11.06
CA ILE A 713 8.53 23.96 10.92
C ILE A 713 8.79 22.47 11.06
N MET A 714 7.91 21.81 11.80
CA MET A 714 7.90 20.38 12.00
C MET A 714 6.54 19.85 11.58
N PHE A 715 6.50 18.60 11.14
CA PHE A 715 5.29 17.86 10.86
C PHE A 715 5.27 16.65 11.78
N PHE A 716 4.11 16.38 12.37
CA PHE A 716 3.90 15.24 13.25
C PHE A 716 2.72 14.42 12.77
N ASP A 717 2.84 13.12 12.94
CA ASP A 717 1.84 12.16 12.53
C ASP A 717 1.88 10.94 13.45
N ASP A 718 0.80 10.16 13.48
CA ASP A 718 0.74 8.85 14.13
C ASP A 718 1.29 8.79 15.57
N ILE A 719 0.64 9.50 16.51
CA ILE A 719 0.94 9.37 17.94
C ILE A 719 0.26 8.11 18.48
N ARG A 720 1.07 7.11 18.84
CA ARG A 720 0.60 5.76 19.17
C ARG A 720 1.26 5.22 20.44
N LEU A 721 0.49 4.48 21.23
CA LEU A 721 0.96 3.77 22.40
C LEU A 721 1.08 2.28 22.11
N TYR A 722 2.29 1.75 22.11
CA TYR A 722 2.55 0.33 21.86
C TYR A 722 2.64 -0.41 23.19
N GLY A 723 2.00 -1.58 23.29
CA GLY A 723 2.18 -2.50 24.41
C GLY A 723 3.58 -3.14 24.43
N PRO A 724 3.94 -3.85 25.51
CA PRO A 724 5.19 -4.63 25.56
C PRO A 724 5.18 -5.69 24.44
N GLY A 725 6.18 -5.63 23.56
CA GLY A 725 6.35 -6.53 22.42
C GLY A 725 6.86 -7.93 22.75
#